data_AF-A0A813DFS0-F1
#
_entry.id   AF-A0A813DFS0-F1
#
_cell.length_a   1.000
_cell.length_b   1.000
_cell.length_c   1.000
_cell.angle_alpha   90.00
_cell.angle_beta   90.00
_cell.angle_gamma   90.00
#
_symmetry.space_group_name_H-M   'P 1'
#
loop_
_entity.id
_entity.type
_entity.pdbx_description
1 polymer ?
#
loop_
_entity_poly.entity_id
_entity_poly.type
_entity_poly.pdbx_seq_one_letter_code
_entity_poly.pdbx_strand_id
1 'polypeptide(L)'
;MADSGVDFPLDQDGKRSTTGLNQGAFAAAVKSHKEAHEAVVAEKKWRFGYVKHVVRQTQLAAKSEEAALGIANAGLDYMHSTMEFCRDGASMPLKEAMAKYRENAFESFTVKGSQESGQSELEVPYGGRTLKGEELKAQAEIWVRRGVIELDTGAALMRVADSPGWLDLSDHTFVLFGAGSAMGPFPILMAHGAHVVAIDLARPQIWKRLLATARASPGRLTVPVKAPAPTDASDDQIAELAGCDLLAQTPEVRNWLMKLPLDSRLVLGGYCYADGPLFVRVSMAMDAIIADLVKEMKVKPAVAYLCTPTDALVCTSTSAAAAAENLRKSMWWQPIVGKLLGFAKMGLSGNRVKGEDGDLPIVDALVKEQGPNYCLAKRLQHWRAIVSRNDGCVVSTNVAPATATVSVVSNKSFALAYKGMHYFKPMEIFQAETSNAVMSALLVNDLRNPGSAANPSTPLKNPMQLFAATSFHGGAYRCGYKFGTIGPAAAIAYLFNAYVVKGYLALYSAAQMMGWSMGLFIFATQGATAAENVISTVTYMQLLEVAHAAIGMVPSNPVLTLMQIASRVMMVQNLACSTSVESRAGMAPWQILMFFAWSVTEVVRYCYYTLNTLGVQIPPLTWLRYSTFLILYPLGISGELGMTFYALPEMTLRAATTTSGCDLAGACGKLAAIVQRVGFPALLGVYALCFPMLFGTMLSQRRKVLGKAKDKTKKKD
;
A
#
# COMPACT_ATOMS: atom_id res chain seq x y z
N MET A 1 -30.18 -24.66 6.14
CA MET A 1 -29.72 -23.70 7.17
C MET A 1 -29.90 -22.28 6.64
N ALA A 2 -31.11 -21.73 6.73
CA ALA A 2 -31.40 -20.29 6.60
C ALA A 2 -32.89 -20.00 6.89
N ASP A 3 -33.41 -20.36 8.06
CA ASP A 3 -34.82 -20.04 8.43
C ASP A 3 -34.93 -19.05 9.59
N SER A 4 -33.81 -18.52 10.11
CA SER A 4 -33.86 -17.50 11.16
C SER A 4 -32.75 -16.44 11.04
N GLY A 5 -33.13 -15.19 11.30
CA GLY A 5 -32.28 -14.02 11.38
C GLY A 5 -32.59 -12.92 10.38
N VAL A 6 -31.74 -11.88 10.36
CA VAL A 6 -31.80 -10.78 9.39
C VAL A 6 -31.61 -11.30 7.98
N ASP A 7 -32.53 -10.99 7.06
CA ASP A 7 -32.48 -11.41 5.66
C ASP A 7 -33.15 -10.40 4.70
N PHE A 8 -32.90 -10.58 3.40
CA PHE A 8 -33.51 -9.77 2.33
C PHE A 8 -35.00 -10.09 2.19
N PRO A 9 -35.90 -9.14 1.90
CA PRO A 9 -37.33 -9.43 1.75
C PRO A 9 -37.62 -10.46 0.65
N LEU A 10 -38.76 -11.13 0.75
CA LEU A 10 -39.27 -11.99 -0.33
C LEU A 10 -39.70 -11.12 -1.53
N ASP A 11 -39.26 -11.49 -2.73
CA ASP A 11 -39.79 -10.93 -3.97
C ASP A 11 -41.13 -11.57 -4.37
N GLN A 12 -41.69 -11.13 -5.50
CA GLN A 12 -42.98 -11.62 -6.00
C GLN A 12 -42.96 -13.13 -6.32
N ASP A 13 -41.78 -13.71 -6.57
CA ASP A 13 -41.58 -15.13 -6.84
C ASP A 13 -41.26 -15.93 -5.55
N GLY A 14 -41.36 -15.30 -4.39
CA GLY A 14 -41.02 -15.91 -3.09
C GLY A 14 -39.52 -16.14 -2.90
N LYS A 15 -38.65 -15.39 -3.60
CA LYS A 15 -37.19 -15.51 -3.48
C LYS A 15 -36.60 -14.29 -2.77
N ARG A 16 -35.56 -14.51 -1.96
CA ARG A 16 -34.81 -13.44 -1.28
C ARG A 16 -33.74 -12.84 -2.21
N SER A 17 -34.17 -12.12 -3.24
CA SER A 17 -33.28 -11.49 -4.22
C SER A 17 -32.63 -10.20 -3.69
N THR A 18 -31.31 -10.09 -3.81
CA THR A 18 -30.59 -8.89 -3.29
C THR A 18 -30.66 -7.69 -4.22
N THR A 19 -30.93 -7.91 -5.52
CA THR A 19 -30.81 -6.85 -6.55
C THR A 19 -31.86 -5.75 -6.34
N GLY A 20 -33.12 -6.15 -6.11
CA GLY A 20 -34.24 -5.23 -5.92
C GLY A 20 -34.07 -4.37 -4.67
N LEU A 21 -33.76 -4.98 -3.53
CA LEU A 21 -33.45 -4.25 -2.28
C LEU A 21 -32.31 -3.26 -2.51
N ASN A 22 -31.24 -3.68 -3.18
CA ASN A 22 -30.07 -2.84 -3.36
C ASN A 22 -30.38 -1.59 -4.20
N GLN A 23 -31.01 -1.78 -5.36
CA GLN A 23 -31.47 -0.68 -6.20
C GLN A 23 -32.48 0.21 -5.44
N GLY A 24 -33.41 -0.40 -4.71
CA GLY A 24 -34.41 0.29 -3.90
C GLY A 24 -33.80 1.17 -2.81
N ALA A 25 -32.74 0.71 -2.14
CA ALA A 25 -32.04 1.47 -1.12
C ALA A 25 -31.38 2.73 -1.69
N PHE A 26 -30.69 2.60 -2.83
CA PHE A 26 -30.10 3.76 -3.50
C PHE A 26 -31.18 4.70 -4.06
N ALA A 27 -32.30 4.18 -4.58
CA ALA A 27 -33.42 4.98 -5.07
C ALA A 27 -34.09 5.75 -3.93
N ALA A 28 -34.35 5.10 -2.80
CA ALA A 28 -34.94 5.71 -1.62
C ALA A 28 -34.04 6.81 -1.05
N ALA A 29 -32.74 6.54 -0.95
CA ALA A 29 -31.77 7.49 -0.44
C ALA A 29 -31.74 8.80 -1.26
N VAL A 30 -31.98 8.77 -2.57
CA VAL A 30 -32.01 9.99 -3.41
C VAL A 30 -33.43 10.43 -3.78
N LYS A 31 -34.46 9.98 -3.05
CA LYS A 31 -35.88 10.25 -3.37
C LYS A 31 -36.23 11.74 -3.45
N SER A 32 -35.58 12.59 -2.65
CA SER A 32 -35.72 14.05 -2.71
C SER A 32 -35.10 14.69 -3.97
N HIS A 33 -34.30 13.93 -4.73
CA HIS A 33 -33.65 14.36 -5.96
C HIS A 33 -34.24 13.63 -7.16
N LYS A 34 -35.37 14.14 -7.67
CA LYS A 34 -36.22 13.52 -8.70
C LYS A 34 -35.44 12.86 -9.85
N GLU A 35 -34.57 13.60 -10.53
CA GLU A 35 -33.81 13.09 -11.68
C GLU A 35 -32.90 11.90 -11.31
N ALA A 36 -32.24 11.98 -10.15
CA ALA A 36 -31.37 10.91 -9.69
C ALA A 36 -32.18 9.68 -9.26
N HIS A 37 -33.33 9.88 -8.60
CA HIS A 37 -34.25 8.82 -8.24
C HIS A 37 -34.77 8.07 -9.48
N GLU A 38 -35.28 8.81 -10.47
CA GLU A 38 -35.78 8.25 -11.73
C GLU A 38 -34.67 7.49 -12.48
N ALA A 39 -33.44 8.01 -12.49
CA ALA A 39 -32.30 7.34 -13.10
C ALA A 39 -31.93 6.01 -12.41
N VAL A 40 -32.00 5.95 -11.07
CA VAL A 40 -31.76 4.71 -10.32
C VAL A 40 -32.86 3.70 -10.65
N VAL A 41 -34.13 4.09 -10.59
CA VAL A 41 -35.28 3.21 -10.87
C VAL A 41 -35.24 2.67 -12.30
N ALA A 42 -34.82 3.48 -13.28
CA ALA A 42 -34.73 3.08 -14.68
C ALA A 42 -33.57 2.11 -15.00
N GLU A 43 -32.63 1.86 -14.08
CA GLU A 43 -31.46 1.00 -14.32
C GLU A 43 -31.82 -0.49 -14.32
N LYS A 44 -32.09 -1.02 -15.52
CA LYS A 44 -32.48 -2.44 -15.70
C LYS A 44 -31.37 -3.44 -15.36
N LYS A 45 -30.08 -3.05 -15.43
CA LYS A 45 -28.93 -3.94 -15.20
C LYS A 45 -28.13 -3.52 -13.99
N TRP A 46 -28.79 -3.41 -12.84
CA TRP A 46 -28.23 -2.91 -11.58
C TRP A 46 -26.85 -3.49 -11.23
N ARG A 47 -26.67 -4.82 -11.34
CA ARG A 47 -25.40 -5.53 -11.08
C ARG A 47 -24.19 -4.92 -11.80
N PHE A 48 -24.40 -4.31 -12.97
CA PHE A 48 -23.36 -3.71 -13.80
C PHE A 48 -23.44 -2.18 -13.89
N GLY A 49 -24.62 -1.59 -13.63
CA GLY A 49 -24.91 -0.16 -13.79
C GLY A 49 -24.84 0.67 -12.51
N TYR A 50 -24.75 0.06 -11.31
CA TYR A 50 -24.83 0.76 -10.02
C TYR A 50 -23.77 1.85 -9.81
N VAL A 51 -22.55 1.69 -10.33
CA VAL A 51 -21.39 2.57 -10.04
C VAL A 51 -21.69 4.06 -10.30
N LYS A 52 -22.31 4.40 -11.44
CA LYS A 52 -22.65 5.80 -11.78
C LYS A 52 -23.65 6.41 -10.79
N HIS A 53 -24.54 5.59 -10.24
CA HIS A 53 -25.58 6.01 -9.30
C HIS A 53 -25.01 6.26 -7.91
N VAL A 54 -24.04 5.45 -7.48
CA VAL A 54 -23.31 5.66 -6.22
C VAL A 54 -22.48 6.95 -6.28
N VAL A 55 -21.80 7.19 -7.40
CA VAL A 55 -21.07 8.45 -7.65
C VAL A 55 -22.05 9.62 -7.62
N ARG A 56 -23.21 9.51 -8.29
CA ARG A 56 -24.23 10.57 -8.29
C ARG A 56 -24.80 10.85 -6.90
N GLN A 57 -25.10 9.82 -6.12
CA GLN A 57 -25.53 9.98 -4.72
C GLN A 57 -24.47 10.72 -3.89
N THR A 58 -23.19 10.38 -4.06
CA THR A 58 -22.08 11.04 -3.34
C THR A 58 -21.96 12.51 -3.76
N GLN A 59 -22.14 12.84 -5.04
CA GLN A 59 -22.19 14.22 -5.52
C GLN A 59 -23.35 15.01 -4.90
N LEU A 60 -24.53 14.42 -4.81
CA LEU A 60 -25.70 15.06 -4.21
C LEU A 60 -25.50 15.30 -2.71
N ALA A 61 -24.98 14.30 -1.98
CA ALA A 61 -24.66 14.44 -0.56
C ALA A 61 -23.61 15.52 -0.29
N ALA A 62 -22.66 15.72 -1.22
CA ALA A 62 -21.63 16.74 -1.08
C ALA A 62 -22.14 18.19 -1.29
N LYS A 63 -23.38 18.40 -1.76
CA LYS A 63 -23.91 19.75 -2.05
C LYS A 63 -24.25 20.55 -0.80
N SER A 64 -24.80 19.91 0.22
CA SER A 64 -25.19 20.58 1.48
C SER A 64 -25.30 19.58 2.63
N GLU A 65 -25.28 20.09 3.86
CA GLU A 65 -25.54 19.31 5.07
C GLU A 65 -26.93 18.65 5.04
N GLU A 66 -27.96 19.40 4.65
CA GLU A 66 -29.32 18.89 4.49
C GLU A 66 -29.39 17.72 3.49
N ALA A 67 -28.71 17.83 2.35
CA ALA A 67 -28.67 16.76 1.37
C ALA A 67 -27.94 15.51 1.91
N ALA A 68 -26.80 15.68 2.59
CA ALA A 68 -26.07 14.56 3.19
C ALA A 68 -26.91 13.82 4.23
N LEU A 69 -27.54 14.55 5.16
CA LEU A 69 -28.39 14.00 6.21
C LEU A 69 -29.67 13.39 5.64
N GLY A 70 -30.33 14.06 4.69
CA GLY A 70 -31.55 13.57 4.05
C GLY A 70 -31.30 12.25 3.31
N ILE A 71 -30.20 12.16 2.56
CA ILE A 71 -29.81 10.94 1.84
C ILE A 71 -29.50 9.80 2.82
N ALA A 72 -28.76 10.08 3.89
CA ALA A 72 -28.39 9.08 4.89
C ALA A 72 -29.62 8.54 5.64
N ASN A 73 -30.50 9.42 6.12
CA ASN A 73 -31.72 9.03 6.82
C ASN A 73 -32.66 8.24 5.91
N ALA A 74 -32.93 8.72 4.69
CA ALA A 74 -33.83 8.03 3.76
C ALA A 74 -33.32 6.63 3.37
N GLY A 75 -32.00 6.48 3.19
CA GLY A 75 -31.37 5.19 2.93
C GLY A 75 -31.49 4.23 4.12
N LEU A 76 -31.20 4.70 5.34
CA LEU A 76 -31.34 3.91 6.57
C LEU A 76 -32.81 3.52 6.82
N ASP A 77 -33.74 4.47 6.71
CA ASP A 77 -35.17 4.22 6.91
C ASP A 77 -35.71 3.15 5.97
N TYR A 78 -35.31 3.21 4.69
CA TYR A 78 -35.66 2.17 3.72
C TYR A 78 -35.11 0.81 4.15
N MET A 79 -33.82 0.75 4.51
CA MET A 79 -33.18 -0.50 4.90
C MET A 79 -33.81 -1.12 6.15
N HIS A 80 -34.07 -0.31 7.18
CA HIS A 80 -34.74 -0.75 8.42
C HIS A 80 -36.18 -1.22 8.21
N SER A 81 -36.90 -0.57 7.31
CA SER A 81 -38.31 -0.88 7.04
C SER A 81 -38.50 -2.04 6.05
N THR A 82 -37.48 -2.35 5.25
CA THR A 82 -37.58 -3.33 4.15
C THR A 82 -36.79 -4.61 4.41
N MET A 83 -35.65 -4.54 5.10
CA MET A 83 -34.97 -5.76 5.56
C MET A 83 -35.88 -6.50 6.52
N GLU A 84 -35.91 -7.82 6.41
CA GLU A 84 -36.75 -8.67 7.25
C GLU A 84 -35.92 -9.35 8.33
N PHE A 85 -36.59 -9.69 9.42
CA PHE A 85 -36.11 -10.60 10.43
C PHE A 85 -36.98 -11.86 10.44
N CYS A 86 -36.36 -13.01 10.20
CA CYS A 86 -37.04 -14.30 10.12
C CYS A 86 -36.89 -15.06 11.44
N ARG A 87 -37.98 -15.65 11.95
CA ARG A 87 -37.95 -16.51 13.14
C ARG A 87 -39.17 -17.44 13.12
N ASP A 88 -38.94 -18.72 13.38
CA ASP A 88 -39.98 -19.76 13.47
C ASP A 88 -40.93 -19.80 12.27
N GLY A 89 -40.39 -19.60 11.06
CA GLY A 89 -41.16 -19.59 9.81
C GLY A 89 -41.94 -18.29 9.53
N ALA A 90 -41.94 -17.33 10.46
CA ALA A 90 -42.51 -16.00 10.26
C ALA A 90 -41.41 -14.99 9.87
N SER A 91 -41.80 -13.94 9.14
CA SER A 91 -40.94 -12.81 8.82
C SER A 91 -41.66 -11.50 9.13
N MET A 92 -40.91 -10.49 9.57
CA MET A 92 -41.41 -9.13 9.79
C MET A 92 -40.30 -8.12 9.47
N PRO A 93 -40.62 -6.84 9.20
CA PRO A 93 -39.61 -5.80 9.08
C PRO A 93 -38.65 -5.78 10.27
N LEU A 94 -37.35 -5.61 10.00
CA LEU A 94 -36.32 -5.61 11.05
C LEU A 94 -36.59 -4.56 12.11
N LYS A 95 -37.06 -3.38 11.71
CA LYS A 95 -37.51 -2.33 12.64
C LYS A 95 -38.58 -2.82 13.62
N GLU A 96 -39.53 -3.63 13.17
CA GLU A 96 -40.57 -4.21 14.01
C GLU A 96 -40.02 -5.31 14.91
N ALA A 97 -39.13 -6.16 14.41
CA ALA A 97 -38.48 -7.18 15.22
C ALA A 97 -37.64 -6.57 16.35
N MET A 98 -36.89 -5.50 16.04
CA MET A 98 -36.14 -4.72 17.03
C MET A 98 -37.05 -3.99 18.00
N ALA A 99 -38.32 -3.76 17.72
CA ALA A 99 -39.32 -3.22 18.66
C ALA A 99 -40.00 -4.32 19.50
N LYS A 100 -40.25 -5.49 18.90
CA LYS A 100 -41.00 -6.60 19.51
C LYS A 100 -40.15 -7.42 20.48
N TYR A 101 -38.94 -7.83 20.09
CA TYR A 101 -38.14 -8.77 20.87
C TYR A 101 -37.30 -8.03 21.93
N ARG A 102 -37.62 -8.27 23.22
CA ARG A 102 -36.96 -7.66 24.39
C ARG A 102 -36.31 -8.69 25.34
N GLU A 103 -36.39 -9.96 24.98
CA GLU A 103 -35.81 -11.07 25.75
C GLU A 103 -34.29 -11.05 25.69
N ASN A 104 -33.66 -11.56 26.75
CA ASN A 104 -32.21 -11.70 26.81
C ASN A 104 -31.85 -13.18 26.67
N ALA A 105 -30.84 -13.46 25.86
CA ALA A 105 -30.39 -14.84 25.60
C ALA A 105 -28.95 -15.09 26.05
N PHE A 106 -28.29 -14.10 26.64
CA PHE A 106 -26.88 -14.18 26.98
C PHE A 106 -26.61 -13.77 28.42
N GLU A 107 -25.78 -14.57 29.07
CA GLU A 107 -25.04 -14.22 30.27
C GLU A 107 -23.65 -13.70 29.86
N SER A 108 -22.85 -13.28 30.83
CA SER A 108 -21.50 -12.74 30.57
C SER A 108 -20.44 -13.43 31.38
N PHE A 109 -19.33 -13.74 30.72
CA PHE A 109 -18.11 -14.16 31.38
C PHE A 109 -17.03 -13.12 31.14
N THR A 110 -16.30 -12.73 32.19
CA THR A 110 -15.25 -11.70 32.08
C THR A 110 -13.90 -12.28 32.44
N VAL A 111 -12.96 -12.09 31.52
CA VAL A 111 -11.55 -12.44 31.64
C VAL A 111 -10.75 -11.18 31.89
N LYS A 112 -10.04 -11.13 33.02
CA LYS A 112 -9.01 -10.12 33.26
C LYS A 112 -7.66 -10.67 32.78
N GLY A 113 -6.91 -9.85 32.08
CA GLY A 113 -5.54 -10.12 31.68
C GLY A 113 -4.58 -10.19 32.87
N SER A 114 -3.41 -10.80 32.64
CA SER A 114 -2.39 -11.03 33.67
C SER A 114 -1.36 -9.90 33.80
N GLN A 115 -1.26 -9.01 32.81
CA GLN A 115 -0.29 -7.92 32.84
C GLN A 115 -0.84 -6.71 33.61
N GLU A 116 0.02 -6.01 34.35
CA GLU A 116 -0.39 -4.85 35.16
C GLU A 116 -0.48 -3.55 34.34
N SER A 117 0.34 -3.42 33.30
CA SER A 117 0.44 -2.21 32.48
C SER A 117 0.47 -2.54 30.99
N GLY A 118 -0.13 -1.67 30.18
CA GLY A 118 -0.09 -1.78 28.72
C GLY A 118 1.10 -1.13 28.05
N GLN A 119 1.16 -1.31 26.73
CA GLN A 119 2.15 -0.64 25.89
C GLN A 119 1.91 0.86 25.93
N SER A 120 2.95 1.63 26.23
CA SER A 120 2.90 3.10 26.29
C SER A 120 3.38 3.78 25.02
N GLU A 121 4.00 3.04 24.10
CA GLU A 121 4.57 3.58 22.87
C GLU A 121 3.83 3.02 21.66
N LEU A 122 3.58 3.85 20.64
CA LEU A 122 2.94 3.43 19.41
C LEU A 122 3.92 2.61 18.55
N GLU A 123 3.56 1.35 18.29
CA GLU A 123 4.32 0.44 17.44
C GLU A 123 3.62 0.21 16.10
N VAL A 124 4.33 0.46 14.99
CA VAL A 124 3.81 0.20 13.64
C VAL A 124 4.73 -0.75 12.90
N PRO A 125 4.34 -2.03 12.70
CA PRO A 125 5.07 -2.95 11.83
C PRO A 125 5.06 -2.45 10.39
N TYR A 126 6.23 -2.29 9.75
CA TYR A 126 6.34 -1.90 8.35
C TYR A 126 7.67 -2.36 7.73
N GLY A 127 7.60 -2.99 6.56
CA GLY A 127 8.79 -3.41 5.81
C GLY A 127 9.71 -4.40 6.55
N GLY A 128 9.13 -5.28 7.39
CA GLY A 128 9.88 -6.25 8.20
C GLY A 128 10.56 -5.66 9.44
N ARG A 129 10.21 -4.44 9.83
CA ARG A 129 10.67 -3.75 11.04
C ARG A 129 9.46 -3.29 11.85
N THR A 130 9.67 -2.95 13.11
CA THR A 130 8.67 -2.29 13.95
C THR A 130 9.13 -0.86 14.17
N LEU A 131 8.37 0.09 13.64
CA LEU A 131 8.68 1.52 13.72
C LEU A 131 8.07 2.10 15.00
N LYS A 132 8.83 2.95 15.70
CA LYS A 132 8.42 3.67 16.90
C LYS A 132 9.08 5.06 16.96
N GLY A 133 8.61 5.93 17.86
CA GLY A 133 9.16 7.27 18.09
C GLY A 133 9.50 8.04 16.80
N GLU A 134 10.72 8.58 16.72
CA GLU A 134 11.21 9.33 15.56
C GLU A 134 11.22 8.53 14.24
N GLU A 135 11.44 7.21 14.29
CA GLU A 135 11.45 6.39 13.06
C GLU A 135 10.04 6.32 12.45
N LEU A 136 9.02 6.18 13.29
CA LEU A 136 7.63 6.22 12.87
C LEU A 136 7.26 7.58 12.29
N LYS A 137 7.65 8.68 12.95
CA LYS A 137 7.37 10.04 12.48
C LYS A 137 8.01 10.31 11.13
N ALA A 138 9.29 9.96 10.96
CA ALA A 138 9.98 10.07 9.67
C ALA A 138 9.31 9.22 8.58
N GLN A 139 8.80 8.03 8.91
CA GLN A 139 8.07 7.20 7.95
C GLN A 139 6.70 7.80 7.57
N ALA A 140 5.97 8.39 8.53
CA ALA A 140 4.72 9.08 8.26
C ALA A 140 4.92 10.26 7.31
N GLU A 141 5.98 11.07 7.50
CA GLU A 141 6.36 12.13 6.57
C GLU A 141 6.69 11.60 5.16
N ILE A 142 7.37 10.46 5.06
CA ILE A 142 7.64 9.80 3.78
C ILE A 142 6.33 9.41 3.08
N TRP A 143 5.36 8.85 3.82
CA TRP A 143 4.05 8.49 3.27
C TRP A 143 3.27 9.72 2.80
N VAL A 144 3.25 10.81 3.58
CA VAL A 144 2.62 12.08 3.20
C VAL A 144 3.27 12.65 1.94
N ARG A 145 4.61 12.78 1.93
CA ARG A 145 5.36 13.36 0.80
C ARG A 145 5.18 12.56 -0.49
N ARG A 146 5.07 11.23 -0.38
CA ARG A 146 4.80 10.36 -1.53
C ARG A 146 3.34 10.41 -1.99
N GLY A 147 2.43 11.00 -1.20
CA GLY A 147 0.98 11.01 -1.47
C GLY A 147 0.31 9.66 -1.23
N VAL A 148 0.90 8.82 -0.37
CA VAL A 148 0.32 7.52 0.04
C VAL A 148 -0.80 7.74 1.05
N ILE A 149 -0.66 8.76 1.91
CA ILE A 149 -1.65 9.17 2.92
C ILE A 149 -1.89 10.68 2.85
N GLU A 150 -2.99 11.14 3.43
CA GLU A 150 -3.28 12.56 3.57
C GLU A 150 -2.43 13.22 4.67
N LEU A 151 -2.28 14.55 4.58
CA LEU A 151 -1.42 15.33 5.48
C LEU A 151 -1.91 15.25 6.94
N ASP A 152 -3.22 15.32 7.14
CA ASP A 152 -3.87 15.21 8.45
C ASP A 152 -3.74 13.79 9.03
N THR A 153 -3.73 12.74 8.20
CA THR A 153 -3.40 11.36 8.61
C THR A 153 -2.00 11.27 9.20
N GLY A 154 -1.02 11.87 8.51
CA GLY A 154 0.36 11.94 9.02
C GLY A 154 0.43 12.69 10.35
N ALA A 155 -0.24 13.85 10.45
CA ALA A 155 -0.29 14.64 11.67
C ALA A 155 -0.97 13.92 12.84
N ALA A 156 -2.03 13.15 12.59
CA ALA A 156 -2.70 12.34 13.60
C ALA A 156 -1.78 11.23 14.14
N LEU A 157 -1.04 10.55 13.27
CA LEU A 157 -0.07 9.53 13.69
C LEU A 157 1.06 10.12 14.54
N MET A 158 1.62 11.26 14.13
CA MET A 158 2.65 11.95 14.91
C MET A 158 2.11 12.38 16.28
N ARG A 159 0.88 12.90 16.33
CA ARG A 159 0.24 13.31 17.60
C ARG A 159 0.06 12.15 18.57
N VAL A 160 -0.40 10.99 18.09
CA VAL A 160 -0.54 9.79 18.93
C VAL A 160 0.83 9.32 19.41
N ALA A 161 1.84 9.31 18.52
CA ALA A 161 3.21 8.93 18.89
C ALA A 161 3.83 9.87 19.94
N ASP A 162 3.52 11.17 19.88
CA ASP A 162 4.00 12.18 20.83
C ASP A 162 3.14 12.26 22.11
N SER A 163 2.06 11.47 22.21
CA SER A 163 1.14 11.45 23.35
C SER A 163 1.02 10.06 23.99
N PRO A 164 2.07 9.54 24.67
CA PRO A 164 2.07 8.18 25.25
C PRO A 164 0.85 7.87 26.12
N GLY A 165 0.37 8.84 26.90
CA GLY A 165 -0.80 8.68 27.76
C GLY A 165 -2.13 8.47 27.00
N TRP A 166 -2.18 8.75 25.70
CA TRP A 166 -3.38 8.48 24.89
C TRP A 166 -3.56 6.99 24.58
N LEU A 167 -2.47 6.23 24.62
CA LEU A 167 -2.44 4.80 24.38
C LEU A 167 -2.82 3.97 25.62
N ASP A 168 -2.93 4.58 26.80
CA ASP A 168 -3.65 3.92 27.89
C ASP A 168 -5.14 3.97 27.57
N LEU A 169 -5.74 2.81 27.32
CA LEU A 169 -7.16 2.66 26.99
C LEU A 169 -7.95 2.01 28.12
N SER A 170 -7.37 1.88 29.32
CA SER A 170 -8.02 1.29 30.50
C SER A 170 -9.29 2.02 30.94
N ASP A 171 -9.49 3.25 30.49
CA ASP A 171 -10.65 4.10 30.72
C ASP A 171 -11.72 4.00 29.62
N HIS A 172 -11.56 3.10 28.63
CA HIS A 172 -12.51 2.90 27.53
C HIS A 172 -13.04 1.47 27.47
N THR A 173 -14.34 1.36 27.19
CA THR A 173 -14.99 0.10 26.84
C THR A 173 -15.28 0.05 25.34
N PHE A 174 -14.86 -1.02 24.66
CA PHE A 174 -15.06 -1.23 23.23
C PHE A 174 -15.96 -2.44 22.99
N VAL A 175 -17.13 -2.24 22.40
CA VAL A 175 -17.96 -3.31 21.85
C VAL A 175 -17.49 -3.59 20.43
N LEU A 176 -16.91 -4.78 20.20
CA LEU A 176 -16.39 -5.16 18.89
C LEU A 176 -17.35 -6.15 18.22
N PHE A 177 -18.11 -5.67 17.24
CA PHE A 177 -18.86 -6.51 16.32
C PHE A 177 -17.89 -7.16 15.33
N GLY A 178 -17.59 -8.45 15.53
CA GLY A 178 -16.57 -9.18 14.78
C GLY A 178 -15.19 -9.07 15.43
N ALA A 179 -15.09 -9.36 16.73
CA ALA A 179 -13.84 -9.26 17.49
C ALA A 179 -12.69 -10.11 16.91
N GLY A 180 -13.01 -11.22 16.23
CA GLY A 180 -12.05 -12.08 15.55
C GLY A 180 -11.68 -11.64 14.13
N SER A 181 -12.19 -10.51 13.65
CA SER A 181 -11.90 -9.96 12.32
C SER A 181 -10.40 -9.69 12.15
N ALA A 182 -9.85 -10.05 10.99
CA ALA A 182 -8.42 -9.85 10.68
C ALA A 182 -8.01 -8.37 10.67
N MET A 183 -8.96 -7.47 10.34
CA MET A 183 -8.76 -6.02 10.34
C MET A 183 -9.26 -5.34 11.62
N GLY A 184 -9.77 -6.12 12.59
CA GLY A 184 -10.28 -5.59 13.85
C GLY A 184 -9.14 -5.16 14.79
N PRO A 185 -9.34 -4.14 15.62
CA PRO A 185 -8.29 -3.60 16.50
C PRO A 185 -8.07 -4.43 17.77
N PHE A 186 -8.71 -5.60 17.90
CA PHE A 186 -8.76 -6.37 19.16
C PHE A 186 -7.38 -6.58 19.83
N PRO A 187 -6.34 -7.10 19.14
CA PRO A 187 -5.05 -7.34 19.81
C PRO A 187 -4.40 -6.05 20.33
N ILE A 188 -4.56 -4.94 19.59
CA ILE A 188 -3.98 -3.64 19.93
C ILE A 188 -4.73 -3.03 21.12
N LEU A 189 -6.07 -3.09 21.13
CA LEU A 189 -6.88 -2.62 22.26
C LEU A 189 -6.54 -3.36 23.55
N MET A 190 -6.41 -4.69 23.49
CA MET A 190 -6.03 -5.50 24.65
C MET A 190 -4.62 -5.16 25.14
N ALA A 191 -3.65 -4.99 24.24
CA ALA A 191 -2.27 -4.61 24.59
C ALA A 191 -2.17 -3.22 25.26
N HIS A 192 -3.16 -2.35 25.01
CA HIS A 192 -3.28 -1.01 25.56
C HIS A 192 -4.23 -0.91 26.77
N GLY A 193 -4.67 -2.05 27.33
CA GLY A 193 -5.42 -2.07 28.60
C GLY A 193 -6.92 -1.89 28.46
N ALA A 194 -7.47 -1.83 27.24
CA ALA A 194 -8.88 -1.60 27.03
C ALA A 194 -9.77 -2.67 27.65
N HIS A 195 -11.00 -2.30 28.02
CA HIS A 195 -12.08 -3.25 28.22
C HIS A 195 -12.75 -3.54 26.89
N VAL A 196 -12.69 -4.78 26.41
CA VAL A 196 -13.38 -5.22 25.20
C VAL A 196 -14.57 -6.10 25.54
N VAL A 197 -15.74 -5.75 25.02
CA VAL A 197 -16.92 -6.62 24.93
C VAL A 197 -16.93 -7.22 23.52
N ALA A 198 -16.62 -8.52 23.42
CA ALA A 198 -16.43 -9.19 22.13
C ALA A 198 -17.72 -9.83 21.63
N ILE A 199 -18.08 -9.58 20.38
CA ILE A 199 -19.19 -10.22 19.67
C ILE A 199 -18.61 -10.97 18.48
N ASP A 200 -18.75 -12.29 18.47
CA ASP A 200 -18.36 -13.14 17.34
C ASP A 200 -19.17 -14.45 17.34
N LEU A 201 -19.03 -15.23 16.27
CA LEU A 201 -19.74 -16.48 16.08
C LEU A 201 -19.38 -17.51 17.17
N ALA A 202 -20.33 -18.38 17.50
CA ALA A 202 -20.11 -19.52 18.40
C ALA A 202 -19.24 -20.60 17.75
N ARG A 203 -17.94 -20.29 17.60
CA ARG A 203 -16.90 -21.16 17.04
C ARG A 203 -15.74 -21.20 18.04
N PRO A 204 -15.49 -22.33 18.72
CA PRO A 204 -14.51 -22.40 19.82
C PRO A 204 -13.12 -21.87 19.44
N GLN A 205 -12.67 -22.07 18.20
CA GLN A 205 -11.36 -21.59 17.74
C GLN A 205 -11.21 -20.06 17.75
N ILE A 206 -12.29 -19.31 17.52
CA ILE A 206 -12.27 -17.85 17.62
C ILE A 206 -12.04 -17.47 19.08
N TRP A 207 -12.84 -18.04 19.97
CA TRP A 207 -12.82 -17.73 21.40
C TRP A 207 -11.53 -18.13 22.07
N LYS A 208 -10.97 -19.31 21.79
CA LYS A 208 -9.65 -19.73 22.30
C LYS A 208 -8.56 -18.69 21.97
N ARG A 209 -8.56 -18.17 20.73
CA ARG A 209 -7.60 -17.11 20.32
C ARG A 209 -7.85 -15.79 21.04
N LEU A 210 -9.11 -15.36 21.19
CA LEU A 210 -9.44 -14.12 21.89
C LEU A 210 -9.10 -14.21 23.39
N LEU A 211 -9.45 -15.32 24.04
CA LEU A 211 -9.17 -15.60 25.44
C LEU A 211 -7.65 -15.63 25.70
N ALA A 212 -6.89 -16.38 24.90
CA ALA A 212 -5.43 -16.43 25.01
C ALA A 212 -4.79 -15.03 24.89
N THR A 213 -5.26 -14.22 23.93
CA THR A 213 -4.80 -12.83 23.77
C THR A 213 -5.16 -11.98 25.00
N ALA A 214 -6.38 -12.11 25.51
CA ALA A 214 -6.83 -11.35 26.67
C ALA A 214 -6.02 -11.70 27.93
N ARG A 215 -5.82 -12.99 28.20
CA ARG A 215 -5.01 -13.48 29.33
C ARG A 215 -3.57 -12.95 29.27
N ALA A 216 -3.00 -12.86 28.08
CA ALA A 216 -1.64 -12.37 27.84
C ALA A 216 -1.52 -10.83 27.76
N SER A 217 -2.56 -10.09 28.11
CA SER A 217 -2.61 -8.62 27.99
C SER A 217 -2.91 -7.96 29.35
N PRO A 218 -2.87 -6.62 29.44
CA PRO A 218 -3.42 -5.87 30.58
C PRO A 218 -4.93 -5.62 30.49
N GLY A 219 -5.54 -5.86 29.32
CA GLY A 219 -6.94 -5.56 29.08
C GLY A 219 -7.91 -6.50 29.77
N ARG A 220 -9.19 -6.14 29.66
CA ARG A 220 -10.33 -6.95 30.15
C ARG A 220 -11.17 -7.39 28.97
N LEU A 221 -11.58 -8.65 28.93
CA LEU A 221 -12.44 -9.21 27.88
C LEU A 221 -13.75 -9.70 28.49
N THR A 222 -14.88 -9.17 28.04
CA THR A 222 -16.22 -9.70 28.35
C THR A 222 -16.75 -10.45 27.14
N VAL A 223 -17.19 -11.69 27.35
CA VAL A 223 -17.71 -12.58 26.32
C VAL A 223 -19.18 -12.94 26.60
N PRO A 224 -20.03 -13.00 25.56
CA PRO A 224 -21.38 -13.51 25.69
C PRO A 224 -21.33 -15.03 25.82
N VAL A 225 -21.99 -15.58 26.84
CA VAL A 225 -22.10 -17.02 27.06
C VAL A 225 -23.56 -17.43 27.13
N LYS A 226 -23.88 -18.61 26.58
CA LYS A 226 -25.27 -19.12 26.54
C LYS A 226 -25.81 -19.58 27.90
N ALA A 227 -24.91 -19.84 28.84
CA ALA A 227 -25.23 -20.24 30.20
C ALA A 227 -24.16 -19.70 31.15
N PRO A 228 -24.48 -19.51 32.45
CA PRO A 228 -23.49 -19.15 33.45
C PRO A 228 -22.31 -20.13 33.46
N ALA A 229 -21.10 -19.60 33.34
CA ALA A 229 -19.87 -20.40 33.48
C ALA A 229 -19.28 -20.19 34.89
N PRO A 230 -18.74 -21.24 35.54
CA PRO A 230 -18.01 -21.11 36.79
C PRO A 230 -16.85 -20.11 36.68
N THR A 231 -16.55 -19.38 37.74
CA THR A 231 -15.48 -18.35 37.75
C THR A 231 -14.09 -18.91 37.43
N ASP A 232 -13.87 -20.19 37.70
CA ASP A 232 -12.66 -20.97 37.45
C ASP A 232 -12.72 -21.80 36.16
N ALA A 233 -13.73 -21.56 35.30
CA ALA A 233 -13.87 -22.27 34.03
C ALA A 233 -12.60 -22.13 33.17
N SER A 234 -12.19 -23.24 32.55
CA SER A 234 -11.07 -23.25 31.63
C SER A 234 -11.41 -22.48 30.36
N ASP A 235 -10.39 -21.97 29.66
CA ASP A 235 -10.57 -21.28 28.39
C ASP A 235 -11.27 -22.17 27.34
N ASP A 236 -11.12 -23.50 27.42
CA ASP A 236 -11.84 -24.46 26.58
C ASP A 236 -13.34 -24.50 26.91
N GLN A 237 -13.70 -24.55 28.20
CA GLN A 237 -15.10 -24.52 28.64
C GLN A 237 -15.78 -23.20 28.25
N ILE A 238 -15.09 -22.08 28.45
CA ILE A 238 -15.58 -20.76 28.06
C ILE A 238 -15.77 -20.71 26.55
N ALA A 239 -14.80 -21.19 25.77
CA ALA A 239 -14.86 -21.18 24.31
C ALA A 239 -16.01 -22.02 23.72
N GLU A 240 -16.43 -23.10 24.39
CA GLU A 240 -17.61 -23.90 23.98
C GLU A 240 -18.94 -23.19 24.31
N LEU A 241 -18.99 -22.44 25.40
CA LEU A 241 -20.19 -21.68 25.80
C LEU A 241 -20.32 -20.33 25.10
N ALA A 242 -19.20 -19.78 24.61
CA ALA A 242 -19.11 -18.43 24.12
C ALA A 242 -19.66 -18.24 22.70
N GLY A 243 -20.21 -17.05 22.50
CA GLY A 243 -20.54 -16.51 21.19
C GLY A 243 -22.02 -16.38 20.89
N CYS A 244 -22.27 -15.55 19.90
CA CYS A 244 -23.59 -15.12 19.48
C CYS A 244 -23.60 -14.94 17.96
N ASP A 245 -24.72 -15.26 17.32
CA ASP A 245 -24.90 -15.03 15.88
C ASP A 245 -25.61 -13.68 15.68
N LEU A 246 -24.90 -12.69 15.16
CA LEU A 246 -25.47 -11.35 14.91
C LEU A 246 -26.68 -11.37 13.99
N LEU A 247 -26.81 -12.35 13.10
CA LEU A 247 -27.95 -12.44 12.19
C LEU A 247 -29.15 -13.05 12.90
N ALA A 248 -28.97 -14.20 13.53
CA ALA A 248 -30.06 -14.94 14.16
C ALA A 248 -30.53 -14.31 15.49
N GLN A 249 -29.62 -13.59 16.17
CA GLN A 249 -29.79 -13.11 17.54
C GLN A 249 -29.63 -11.58 17.64
N THR A 250 -29.93 -10.82 16.57
CA THR A 250 -29.76 -9.36 16.54
C THR A 250 -30.45 -8.63 17.71
N PRO A 251 -31.74 -8.89 18.00
CA PRO A 251 -32.41 -8.24 19.12
C PRO A 251 -31.81 -8.64 20.47
N GLU A 252 -31.46 -9.92 20.64
CA GLU A 252 -30.91 -10.47 21.89
C GLU A 252 -29.53 -9.88 22.20
N VAL A 253 -28.67 -9.68 21.19
CA VAL A 253 -27.38 -9.00 21.35
C VAL A 253 -27.59 -7.55 21.79
N ARG A 254 -28.53 -6.81 21.18
CA ARG A 254 -28.87 -5.44 21.64
C ARG A 254 -29.32 -5.44 23.09
N ASN A 255 -30.25 -6.33 23.46
CA ASN A 255 -30.81 -6.40 24.81
C ASN A 255 -29.71 -6.72 25.84
N TRP A 256 -28.82 -7.66 25.50
CA TRP A 256 -27.67 -8.03 26.32
C TRP A 256 -26.73 -6.85 26.55
N LEU A 257 -26.34 -6.13 25.49
CA LEU A 257 -25.48 -4.96 25.61
C LEU A 257 -26.10 -3.85 26.46
N MET A 258 -27.42 -3.63 26.36
CA MET A 258 -28.14 -2.64 27.18
C MET A 258 -28.17 -2.99 28.68
N LYS A 259 -27.98 -4.26 29.05
CA LYS A 259 -27.92 -4.72 30.45
C LYS A 259 -26.53 -4.64 31.06
N LEU A 260 -25.48 -4.61 30.23
CA LEU A 260 -24.12 -4.59 30.74
C LEU A 260 -23.84 -3.26 31.45
N PRO A 261 -23.05 -3.28 32.55
CA PRO A 261 -22.58 -2.06 33.20
C PRO A 261 -21.46 -1.44 32.34
N LEU A 262 -21.85 -0.82 31.23
CA LEU A 262 -20.93 -0.21 30.27
C LEU A 262 -20.49 1.18 30.77
N ASP A 263 -19.19 1.47 30.63
CA ASP A 263 -18.61 2.74 31.03
C ASP A 263 -19.16 3.92 30.19
N SER A 264 -19.00 5.14 30.71
CA SER A 264 -19.40 6.36 29.98
C SER A 264 -18.58 6.60 28.70
N ARG A 265 -17.40 5.97 28.56
CA ARG A 265 -16.52 6.07 27.38
C ARG A 265 -16.64 4.81 26.52
N LEU A 266 -17.86 4.54 26.06
CA LEU A 266 -18.20 3.40 25.23
C LEU A 266 -17.90 3.67 23.75
N VAL A 267 -17.31 2.68 23.07
CA VAL A 267 -17.06 2.70 21.63
C VAL A 267 -17.74 1.49 20.98
N LEU A 268 -18.58 1.74 19.98
CA LEU A 268 -19.28 0.71 19.19
C LEU A 268 -18.56 0.51 17.85
N GLY A 269 -17.80 -0.58 17.73
CA GLY A 269 -16.92 -0.86 16.60
C GLY A 269 -17.46 -1.92 15.64
N GLY A 270 -17.84 -1.51 14.44
CA GLY A 270 -18.35 -2.39 13.37
C GLY A 270 -17.25 -2.96 12.49
N TYR A 271 -16.73 -4.15 12.83
CA TYR A 271 -15.59 -4.80 12.14
C TYR A 271 -15.94 -6.12 11.43
N CYS A 272 -17.20 -6.59 11.52
CA CYS A 272 -17.67 -7.73 10.75
C CYS A 272 -17.54 -7.47 9.24
N TYR A 273 -17.00 -8.46 8.55
CA TYR A 273 -16.91 -8.49 7.10
C TYR A 273 -17.32 -9.87 6.59
N ALA A 274 -18.06 -9.91 5.48
CA ALA A 274 -18.41 -11.12 4.79
C ALA A 274 -18.44 -10.86 3.27
N ASP A 275 -18.53 -11.92 2.47
CA ASP A 275 -18.64 -11.79 1.02
C ASP A 275 -20.11 -11.75 0.56
N GLY A 276 -20.37 -10.94 -0.46
CA GLY A 276 -21.66 -10.93 -1.17
C GLY A 276 -22.86 -10.53 -0.29
N PRO A 277 -24.02 -11.21 -0.43
CA PRO A 277 -25.24 -10.91 0.31
C PRO A 277 -25.09 -10.90 1.83
N LEU A 278 -24.24 -11.79 2.36
CA LEU A 278 -24.02 -11.93 3.80
C LEU A 278 -23.49 -10.65 4.44
N PHE A 279 -22.71 -9.86 3.69
CA PHE A 279 -22.16 -8.61 4.19
C PHE A 279 -23.23 -7.56 4.47
N VAL A 280 -24.25 -7.48 3.60
CA VAL A 280 -25.38 -6.56 3.80
C VAL A 280 -26.16 -6.98 5.04
N ARG A 281 -26.44 -8.28 5.19
CA ARG A 281 -27.18 -8.84 6.33
C ARG A 281 -26.47 -8.53 7.67
N VAL A 282 -25.17 -8.79 7.76
CA VAL A 282 -24.42 -8.53 9.01
C VAL A 282 -24.23 -7.03 9.25
N SER A 283 -24.07 -6.22 8.20
CA SER A 283 -24.02 -4.76 8.34
C SER A 283 -25.34 -4.19 8.84
N MET A 284 -26.47 -4.74 8.38
CA MET A 284 -27.79 -4.37 8.85
C MET A 284 -28.01 -4.78 10.31
N ALA A 285 -27.59 -5.99 10.71
CA ALA A 285 -27.66 -6.42 12.11
C ALA A 285 -26.86 -5.48 13.03
N MET A 286 -25.61 -5.15 12.67
CA MET A 286 -24.80 -4.19 13.41
C MET A 286 -25.45 -2.81 13.45
N ASP A 287 -25.95 -2.30 12.31
CA ASP A 287 -26.59 -0.99 12.25
C ASP A 287 -27.80 -0.90 13.16
N ALA A 288 -28.66 -1.93 13.18
CA ALA A 288 -29.84 -1.97 14.03
C ALA A 288 -29.49 -1.92 15.52
N ILE A 289 -28.46 -2.67 15.94
CA ILE A 289 -27.98 -2.64 17.33
C ILE A 289 -27.39 -1.26 17.65
N ILE A 290 -26.51 -0.73 16.79
CA ILE A 290 -25.85 0.57 16.99
C ILE A 290 -26.88 1.70 17.06
N ALA A 291 -27.90 1.69 16.19
CA ALA A 291 -28.96 2.68 16.18
C ALA A 291 -29.73 2.73 17.50
N ASP A 292 -30.13 1.56 18.03
CA ASP A 292 -30.83 1.47 19.30
C ASP A 292 -29.94 1.91 20.46
N LEU A 293 -28.68 1.48 20.52
CA LEU A 293 -27.75 1.88 21.59
C LEU A 293 -27.49 3.41 21.57
N VAL A 294 -27.24 4.01 20.40
CA VAL A 294 -27.05 5.46 20.26
C VAL A 294 -28.30 6.23 20.69
N LYS A 295 -29.49 5.69 20.42
CA LYS A 295 -30.76 6.31 20.78
C LYS A 295 -31.08 6.18 22.27
N GLU A 296 -30.91 4.98 22.84
CA GLU A 296 -31.39 4.63 24.18
C GLU A 296 -30.38 4.95 25.30
N MET A 297 -29.08 5.01 25.00
CA MET A 297 -28.06 5.31 26.01
C MET A 297 -28.06 6.78 26.43
N LYS A 298 -27.93 7.01 27.75
CA LYS A 298 -27.89 8.36 28.35
C LYS A 298 -26.66 9.16 27.91
N VAL A 299 -25.50 8.50 27.86
CA VAL A 299 -24.26 9.07 27.34
C VAL A 299 -24.08 8.53 25.93
N LYS A 300 -23.88 9.43 24.95
CA LYS A 300 -23.71 9.04 23.56
C LYS A 300 -22.42 8.22 23.40
N PRO A 301 -22.51 6.98 22.90
CA PRO A 301 -21.31 6.19 22.62
C PRO A 301 -20.59 6.75 21.40
N ALA A 302 -19.27 6.53 21.32
CA ALA A 302 -18.54 6.68 20.07
C ALA A 302 -18.90 5.54 19.11
N VAL A 303 -18.83 5.80 17.81
CA VAL A 303 -19.07 4.79 16.76
C VAL A 303 -17.83 4.70 15.87
N ALA A 304 -17.39 3.48 15.56
CA ALA A 304 -16.19 3.24 14.77
C ALA A 304 -16.44 2.26 13.62
N TYR A 305 -15.99 2.64 12.43
CA TYR A 305 -15.97 1.77 11.24
C TYR A 305 -14.64 1.91 10.51
N LEU A 306 -14.29 0.89 9.72
CA LEU A 306 -13.22 0.99 8.72
C LEU A 306 -13.83 1.29 7.36
N CYS A 307 -13.66 2.52 6.89
CA CYS A 307 -14.03 2.89 5.53
C CYS A 307 -13.10 2.23 4.52
N THR A 308 -13.64 1.92 3.34
CA THR A 308 -12.88 1.26 2.26
C THR A 308 -12.27 2.31 1.32
N PRO A 309 -11.07 2.08 0.78
CA PRO A 309 -10.49 3.00 -0.20
C PRO A 309 -11.10 2.78 -1.60
N THR A 310 -12.00 1.79 -1.75
CA THR A 310 -12.61 1.38 -3.01
C THR A 310 -14.09 1.79 -3.12
N ASP A 311 -14.42 3.00 -2.69
CA ASP A 311 -15.75 3.60 -2.78
C ASP A 311 -15.70 4.97 -3.48
N ALA A 312 -16.87 5.56 -3.75
CA ALA A 312 -16.99 6.97 -4.12
C ALA A 312 -17.10 7.81 -2.84
N LEU A 313 -16.09 8.64 -2.60
CA LEU A 313 -15.94 9.42 -1.36
C LEU A 313 -15.50 10.87 -1.68
N VAL A 314 -15.79 11.79 -0.77
CA VAL A 314 -15.21 13.14 -0.81
C VAL A 314 -13.72 13.04 -0.50
N CYS A 315 -12.92 13.84 -1.20
CA CYS A 315 -11.48 13.96 -0.97
C CYS A 315 -11.06 15.43 -0.88
N THR A 316 -9.81 15.68 -0.49
CA THR A 316 -9.29 17.05 -0.42
C THR A 316 -9.02 17.59 -1.83
N SER A 317 -9.05 18.92 -1.98
CA SER A 317 -8.63 19.59 -3.22
C SER A 317 -7.19 19.25 -3.60
N THR A 318 -6.31 19.07 -2.61
CA THR A 318 -4.92 18.65 -2.84
C THR A 318 -4.84 17.22 -3.37
N SER A 319 -5.71 16.31 -2.91
CA SER A 319 -5.79 14.93 -3.42
C SER A 319 -6.23 14.92 -4.88
N ALA A 320 -7.27 15.69 -5.21
CA ALA A 320 -7.81 15.80 -6.57
C ALA A 320 -6.78 16.41 -7.54
N ALA A 321 -6.07 17.46 -7.12
CA ALA A 321 -5.00 18.09 -7.88
C ALA A 321 -3.84 17.10 -8.13
N ALA A 322 -3.43 16.36 -7.09
CA ALA A 322 -2.39 15.34 -7.22
C ALA A 322 -2.78 14.20 -8.17
N ALA A 323 -4.04 13.76 -8.15
CA ALA A 323 -4.54 12.77 -9.12
C ALA A 323 -4.46 13.27 -10.57
N ALA A 324 -4.88 14.52 -10.81
CA ALA A 324 -4.78 15.13 -12.15
C ALA A 324 -3.31 15.27 -12.61
N GLU A 325 -2.40 15.62 -11.70
CA GLU A 325 -0.97 15.71 -11.98
C GLU A 325 -0.34 14.33 -12.25
N ASN A 326 -0.65 13.33 -11.43
CA ASN A 326 -0.15 11.96 -11.59
C ASN A 326 -0.67 11.32 -12.89
N LEU A 327 -1.88 11.67 -13.34
CA LEU A 327 -2.36 11.24 -14.65
C LEU A 327 -1.53 11.84 -15.80
N ARG A 328 -1.15 13.12 -15.71
CA ARG A 328 -0.27 13.77 -16.70
C ARG A 328 1.15 13.21 -16.67
N LYS A 329 1.64 12.84 -15.49
CA LYS A 329 2.96 12.23 -15.25
C LYS A 329 2.95 10.69 -15.34
N SER A 330 1.87 10.11 -15.86
CA SER A 330 1.76 8.65 -16.04
C SER A 330 2.91 8.13 -16.90
N MET A 331 3.34 6.89 -16.62
CA MET A 331 4.42 6.30 -17.42
C MET A 331 3.96 6.13 -18.87
N TRP A 332 4.86 6.34 -19.82
CA TRP A 332 4.57 6.33 -21.26
C TRP A 332 3.83 5.06 -21.74
N TRP A 333 4.05 3.91 -21.10
CA TRP A 333 3.38 2.65 -21.44
C TRP A 333 1.95 2.54 -20.90
N GLN A 334 1.59 3.27 -19.84
CA GLN A 334 0.28 3.15 -19.19
C GLN A 334 -0.86 3.54 -20.13
N PRO A 335 -0.83 4.69 -20.84
CA PRO A 335 -1.84 5.01 -21.84
C PRO A 335 -1.94 3.97 -22.98
N ILE A 336 -0.83 3.36 -23.37
CA ILE A 336 -0.79 2.35 -24.45
C ILE A 336 -1.51 1.07 -23.99
N VAL A 337 -1.12 0.53 -22.83
CA VAL A 337 -1.78 -0.64 -22.23
C VAL A 337 -3.25 -0.34 -21.95
N GLY A 338 -3.57 0.87 -21.49
CA GLY A 338 -4.95 1.32 -21.29
C GLY A 338 -5.79 1.27 -22.57
N LYS A 339 -5.24 1.71 -23.72
CA LYS A 339 -5.91 1.60 -25.02
C LYS A 339 -6.07 0.15 -25.47
N LEU A 340 -5.03 -0.68 -25.34
CA LEU A 340 -5.08 -2.10 -25.72
C LEU A 340 -6.12 -2.88 -24.90
N LEU A 341 -6.16 -2.68 -23.58
CA LEU A 341 -7.17 -3.29 -22.71
C LEU A 341 -8.56 -2.68 -22.91
N GLY A 342 -8.64 -1.46 -23.45
CA GLY A 342 -9.90 -0.80 -23.81
C GLY A 342 -10.73 -1.62 -24.80
N PHE A 343 -10.10 -2.33 -25.74
CA PHE A 343 -10.80 -3.24 -26.67
C PHE A 343 -11.52 -4.39 -25.95
N ALA A 344 -11.01 -4.80 -24.78
CA ALA A 344 -11.63 -5.80 -23.91
C ALA A 344 -12.57 -5.19 -22.85
N LYS A 345 -12.91 -3.89 -22.93
CA LYS A 345 -13.65 -3.13 -21.91
C LYS A 345 -12.98 -3.12 -20.52
N MET A 346 -11.66 -3.30 -20.48
CA MET A 346 -10.83 -3.29 -19.26
C MET A 346 -9.81 -2.14 -19.28
N GLY A 347 -10.11 -1.09 -20.05
CA GLY A 347 -9.22 0.05 -20.23
C GLY A 347 -9.05 0.90 -18.97
N LEU A 348 -7.92 1.59 -18.90
CA LEU A 348 -7.64 2.56 -17.83
C LEU A 348 -8.56 3.78 -17.96
N SER A 349 -9.19 4.17 -16.85
CA SER A 349 -10.00 5.40 -16.79
C SER A 349 -9.38 6.39 -15.83
N GLY A 350 -9.39 7.68 -16.17
CA GLY A 350 -8.90 8.74 -15.29
C GLY A 350 -9.73 8.82 -14.00
N ASN A 351 -9.06 9.07 -12.88
CA ASN A 351 -9.68 9.28 -11.58
C ASN A 351 -10.28 10.70 -11.47
N ARG A 352 -11.14 11.05 -12.44
CA ARG A 352 -11.82 12.35 -12.51
C ARG A 352 -13.31 12.11 -12.42
N VAL A 353 -13.92 12.66 -11.38
CA VAL A 353 -15.36 12.86 -11.30
C VAL A 353 -15.66 14.24 -11.88
N LYS A 354 -16.63 14.36 -12.79
CA LYS A 354 -17.04 15.68 -13.30
C LYS A 354 -17.60 16.48 -12.12
N GLY A 355 -17.06 17.68 -11.90
CA GLY A 355 -17.63 18.61 -10.93
C GLY A 355 -18.97 19.13 -11.45
N GLU A 356 -19.96 19.17 -10.56
CA GLU A 356 -21.15 20.03 -10.66
C GLU A 356 -21.13 20.94 -9.42
N ASP A 357 -21.93 22.01 -9.43
CA ASP A 357 -22.05 23.02 -8.37
C ASP A 357 -21.87 22.42 -6.96
N GLY A 358 -20.68 22.63 -6.38
CA GLY A 358 -20.27 22.07 -5.10
C GLY A 358 -18.76 22.24 -4.83
N ASP A 359 -18.42 22.58 -3.57
CA ASP A 359 -17.05 22.91 -3.15
C ASP A 359 -16.17 21.68 -2.82
N LEU A 360 -16.73 20.47 -2.84
CA LEU A 360 -16.08 19.25 -2.35
C LEU A 360 -15.73 18.28 -3.50
N PRO A 361 -14.43 18.10 -3.79
CA PRO A 361 -13.96 17.12 -4.77
C PRO A 361 -14.33 15.69 -4.36
N ILE A 362 -14.57 14.85 -5.36
CA ILE A 362 -14.92 13.44 -5.16
C ILE A 362 -13.93 12.55 -5.92
N VAL A 363 -13.54 11.46 -5.27
CA VAL A 363 -12.79 10.36 -5.88
C VAL A 363 -13.76 9.24 -6.28
N ASP A 364 -13.57 8.68 -7.47
CA ASP A 364 -14.25 7.45 -7.90
C ASP A 364 -13.25 6.29 -7.88
N ALA A 365 -13.16 5.64 -6.73
CA ALA A 365 -12.31 4.48 -6.51
C ALA A 365 -13.10 3.15 -6.51
N LEU A 366 -14.37 3.16 -6.96
CA LEU A 366 -15.22 1.98 -6.97
C LEU A 366 -14.62 0.84 -7.81
N VAL A 367 -14.68 -0.38 -7.26
CA VAL A 367 -14.29 -1.62 -7.94
C VAL A 367 -15.55 -2.37 -8.33
N LYS A 368 -15.88 -2.36 -9.63
CA LYS A 368 -17.13 -2.94 -10.14
C LYS A 368 -17.29 -4.43 -9.78
N GLU A 369 -16.17 -5.14 -9.72
CA GLU A 369 -16.04 -6.56 -9.43
C GLU A 369 -16.50 -6.92 -8.01
N GLN A 370 -16.28 -6.02 -7.02
CA GLN A 370 -16.78 -6.20 -5.64
C GLN A 370 -18.31 -6.27 -5.58
N GLY A 371 -18.97 -5.61 -6.53
CA GLY A 371 -20.40 -5.70 -6.76
C GLY A 371 -21.26 -4.83 -5.83
N PRO A 372 -22.56 -4.73 -6.13
CA PRO A 372 -23.46 -3.79 -5.47
C PRO A 372 -23.69 -4.12 -3.99
N ASN A 373 -23.64 -5.39 -3.57
CA ASN A 373 -23.85 -5.77 -2.16
C ASN A 373 -22.73 -5.29 -1.25
N TYR A 374 -21.47 -5.38 -1.70
CA TYR A 374 -20.34 -4.80 -0.97
C TYR A 374 -20.49 -3.29 -0.84
N CYS A 375 -20.84 -2.61 -1.94
CA CYS A 375 -21.05 -1.17 -1.95
C CYS A 375 -22.19 -0.74 -1.01
N LEU A 376 -23.33 -1.44 -1.02
CA LEU A 376 -24.45 -1.14 -0.12
C LEU A 376 -24.08 -1.36 1.35
N ALA A 377 -23.40 -2.45 1.68
CA ALA A 377 -22.97 -2.74 3.05
C ALA A 377 -22.05 -1.62 3.60
N LYS A 378 -21.11 -1.12 2.78
CA LYS A 378 -20.27 0.02 3.14
C LYS A 378 -21.03 1.33 3.19
N ARG A 379 -21.96 1.55 2.26
CA ARG A 379 -22.79 2.76 2.23
C ARG A 379 -23.72 2.85 3.45
N LEU A 380 -24.23 1.73 3.95
CA LEU A 380 -24.98 1.65 5.20
C LEU A 380 -24.14 2.15 6.39
N GLN A 381 -22.88 1.71 6.50
CA GLN A 381 -21.95 2.18 7.54
C GLN A 381 -21.72 3.69 7.42
N HIS A 382 -21.60 4.22 6.20
CA HIS A 382 -21.43 5.66 5.97
C HIS A 382 -22.69 6.47 6.37
N TRP A 383 -23.88 5.99 6.01
CA TRP A 383 -25.13 6.66 6.40
C TRP A 383 -25.28 6.71 7.92
N ARG A 384 -25.01 5.59 8.62
CA ARG A 384 -25.05 5.56 10.07
C ARG A 384 -24.03 6.51 10.69
N ALA A 385 -22.81 6.54 10.17
CA ALA A 385 -21.77 7.45 10.63
C ALA A 385 -22.20 8.93 10.56
N ILE A 386 -22.80 9.35 9.45
CA ILE A 386 -23.34 10.72 9.28
C ILE A 386 -24.41 11.00 10.33
N VAL A 387 -25.40 10.11 10.48
CA VAL A 387 -26.53 10.29 11.40
C VAL A 387 -26.05 10.27 12.86
N SER A 388 -25.22 9.31 13.26
CA SER A 388 -24.69 9.21 14.62
C SER A 388 -23.86 10.43 15.01
N ARG A 389 -23.06 10.98 14.09
CA ARG A 389 -22.30 12.20 14.36
C ARG A 389 -23.23 13.40 14.58
N ASN A 390 -24.28 13.52 13.75
CA ASN A 390 -25.31 14.53 13.92
C ASN A 390 -26.05 14.40 15.26
N ASP A 391 -26.23 13.16 15.75
CA ASP A 391 -26.82 12.85 17.04
C ASP A 391 -25.86 13.10 18.24
N GLY A 392 -24.67 13.65 17.99
CA GLY A 392 -23.70 14.02 19.01
C GLY A 392 -22.71 12.91 19.40
N CYS A 393 -22.60 11.83 18.62
CA CYS A 393 -21.57 10.83 18.83
C CYS A 393 -20.21 11.27 18.26
N VAL A 394 -19.12 10.85 18.90
CA VAL A 394 -17.81 10.80 18.23
C VAL A 394 -17.85 9.68 17.20
N VAL A 395 -17.44 9.94 15.95
CA VAL A 395 -17.53 8.96 14.86
C VAL A 395 -16.19 8.81 14.14
N SER A 396 -15.52 7.68 14.35
CA SER A 396 -14.26 7.32 13.69
C SER A 396 -14.54 6.49 12.43
N THR A 397 -14.33 7.08 11.25
CA THR A 397 -14.53 6.43 9.93
C THR A 397 -13.32 6.57 9.03
N ASN A 398 -12.14 6.41 9.60
CA ASN A 398 -10.88 6.48 8.86
C ASN A 398 -10.90 5.48 7.68
N VAL A 399 -10.39 5.92 6.53
CA VAL A 399 -10.29 5.09 5.32
C VAL A 399 -9.07 4.19 5.44
N ALA A 400 -9.28 2.87 5.47
CA ALA A 400 -8.20 1.90 5.48
C ALA A 400 -7.58 1.74 4.08
N PRO A 401 -6.29 1.39 3.95
CA PRO A 401 -5.66 1.18 2.65
C PRO A 401 -6.04 -0.17 2.07
N ALA A 402 -5.74 -0.36 0.78
CA ALA A 402 -5.76 -1.68 0.18
C ALA A 402 -4.73 -2.57 0.91
N THR A 403 -5.23 -3.60 1.59
CA THR A 403 -4.46 -4.40 2.53
C THR A 403 -4.34 -5.84 2.03
N ALA A 404 -3.12 -6.37 2.01
CA ALA A 404 -2.80 -7.73 1.61
C ALA A 404 -3.16 -8.73 2.71
N THR A 405 -4.45 -8.86 3.03
CA THR A 405 -4.92 -9.89 3.97
C THR A 405 -4.86 -11.28 3.33
N VAL A 406 -4.77 -12.33 4.15
CA VAL A 406 -4.81 -13.72 3.69
C VAL A 406 -6.03 -14.00 2.81
N SER A 407 -7.21 -13.47 3.17
CA SER A 407 -8.44 -13.64 2.40
C SER A 407 -8.34 -13.01 1.01
N VAL A 408 -7.76 -11.80 0.88
CA VAL A 408 -7.63 -11.11 -0.41
C VAL A 408 -6.56 -11.77 -1.29
N VAL A 409 -5.38 -12.10 -0.73
CA VAL A 409 -4.28 -12.68 -1.51
C VAL A 409 -4.49 -14.16 -1.84
N SER A 410 -5.47 -14.83 -1.23
CA SER A 410 -5.90 -16.18 -1.63
C SER A 410 -6.40 -16.22 -3.08
N ASN A 411 -6.95 -15.10 -3.58
CA ASN A 411 -7.30 -14.95 -4.99
C ASN A 411 -6.06 -14.57 -5.81
N LYS A 412 -5.63 -15.47 -6.72
CA LYS A 412 -4.42 -15.29 -7.54
C LYS A 412 -4.42 -14.01 -8.37
N SER A 413 -5.57 -13.59 -8.90
CA SER A 413 -5.69 -12.40 -9.74
C SER A 413 -5.45 -11.13 -8.91
N PHE A 414 -6.05 -11.04 -7.71
CA PHE A 414 -5.80 -9.92 -6.79
C PHE A 414 -4.37 -9.91 -6.28
N ALA A 415 -3.83 -11.08 -5.89
CA ALA A 415 -2.43 -11.19 -5.45
C ALA A 415 -1.44 -10.70 -6.52
N LEU A 416 -1.69 -11.04 -7.79
CA LEU A 416 -0.85 -10.61 -8.90
C LEU A 416 -0.99 -9.11 -9.18
N ALA A 417 -2.22 -8.59 -9.17
CA ALA A 417 -2.49 -7.17 -9.32
C ALA A 417 -1.78 -6.36 -8.22
N TYR A 418 -1.89 -6.78 -6.95
CA TYR A 418 -1.26 -6.10 -5.81
C TYR A 418 0.26 -6.01 -5.95
N LYS A 419 0.90 -7.07 -6.46
CA LYS A 419 2.34 -7.06 -6.74
C LYS A 419 2.73 -6.03 -7.80
N GLY A 420 1.83 -5.65 -8.71
CA GLY A 420 2.08 -4.65 -9.75
C GLY A 420 1.54 -3.25 -9.46
N MET A 421 0.72 -3.06 -8.42
CA MET A 421 0.05 -1.77 -8.18
C MET A 421 1.04 -0.62 -7.92
N HIS A 422 2.25 -0.90 -7.44
CA HIS A 422 3.30 0.10 -7.23
C HIS A 422 3.76 0.80 -8.53
N TYR A 423 3.46 0.25 -9.71
CA TYR A 423 3.68 0.93 -10.98
C TYR A 423 2.70 2.10 -11.20
N PHE A 424 1.57 2.14 -10.49
CA PHE A 424 0.59 3.22 -10.56
C PHE A 424 0.82 4.18 -9.39
N LYS A 425 1.81 5.06 -9.49
CA LYS A 425 2.14 6.00 -8.39
C LYS A 425 0.92 6.89 -8.03
N PRO A 426 0.66 7.15 -6.74
CA PRO A 426 1.46 6.79 -5.56
C PRO A 426 0.98 5.52 -4.84
N MET A 427 0.30 4.60 -5.53
CA MET A 427 -0.30 3.41 -4.92
C MET A 427 0.69 2.59 -4.10
N GLU A 428 0.27 2.20 -2.90
CA GLU A 428 0.99 1.28 -2.02
C GLU A 428 0.01 0.31 -1.36
N ILE A 429 0.39 -0.97 -1.32
CA ILE A 429 -0.37 -2.05 -0.69
C ILE A 429 0.27 -2.36 0.65
N PHE A 430 -0.54 -2.34 1.70
CA PHE A 430 -0.09 -2.51 3.08
C PHE A 430 -0.31 -3.93 3.59
N GLN A 431 0.51 -4.34 4.55
CA GLN A 431 0.28 -5.59 5.29
C GLN A 431 -0.79 -5.37 6.35
N ALA A 432 -1.48 -6.44 6.76
CA ALA A 432 -2.59 -6.36 7.71
C ALA A 432 -2.14 -5.76 9.05
N GLU A 433 -0.95 -6.12 9.52
CA GLU A 433 -0.38 -5.64 10.77
C GLU A 433 -0.10 -4.13 10.73
N THR A 434 0.42 -3.63 9.59
CA THR A 434 0.64 -2.18 9.40
C THR A 434 -0.70 -1.45 9.39
N SER A 435 -1.67 -1.95 8.62
CA SER A 435 -2.99 -1.34 8.54
C SER A 435 -3.67 -1.34 9.91
N ASN A 436 -3.65 -2.44 10.65
CA ASN A 436 -4.24 -2.53 11.97
C ASN A 436 -3.62 -1.55 12.96
N ALA A 437 -2.29 -1.44 12.98
CA ALA A 437 -1.58 -0.50 13.86
C ALA A 437 -1.95 0.95 13.55
N VAL A 438 -1.89 1.35 12.27
CA VAL A 438 -2.21 2.71 11.84
C VAL A 438 -3.69 3.03 12.07
N MET A 439 -4.62 2.14 11.69
CA MET A 439 -6.04 2.37 11.87
C MET A 439 -6.44 2.45 13.36
N SER A 440 -5.77 1.68 14.22
CA SER A 440 -5.98 1.78 15.68
C SER A 440 -5.44 3.09 16.24
N ALA A 441 -4.27 3.56 15.78
CA ALA A 441 -3.74 4.87 16.15
C ALA A 441 -4.66 6.01 15.72
N LEU A 442 -5.26 5.92 14.53
CA LEU A 442 -6.22 6.92 14.06
C LEU A 442 -7.53 6.88 14.88
N LEU A 443 -8.01 5.69 15.26
CA LEU A 443 -9.12 5.57 16.21
C LEU A 443 -8.80 6.23 17.55
N VAL A 444 -7.59 6.01 18.09
CA VAL A 444 -7.14 6.67 19.34
C VAL A 444 -7.10 8.19 19.17
N ASN A 445 -6.57 8.69 18.06
CA ASN A 445 -6.62 10.13 17.75
C ASN A 445 -8.07 10.63 17.78
N ASP A 446 -9.00 9.94 17.12
CA ASP A 446 -10.39 10.39 17.03
C ASP A 446 -11.12 10.42 18.37
N LEU A 447 -10.79 9.49 19.27
CA LEU A 447 -11.35 9.43 20.63
C LEU A 447 -10.74 10.48 21.57
N ARG A 448 -9.44 10.79 21.41
CA ARG A 448 -8.69 11.64 22.35
C ARG A 448 -8.57 13.10 21.90
N ASN A 449 -8.65 13.37 20.60
CA ASN A 449 -8.44 14.69 20.02
C ASN A 449 -9.76 15.47 19.90
N PRO A 450 -9.98 16.52 20.70
CA PRO A 450 -11.21 17.32 20.62
C PRO A 450 -11.35 18.05 19.28
N GLY A 451 -10.25 18.29 18.57
CA GLY A 451 -10.24 18.90 17.24
C GLY A 451 -10.28 17.90 16.07
N SER A 452 -10.51 16.61 16.31
CA SER A 452 -10.70 15.65 15.22
C SER A 452 -12.03 15.91 14.50
N ALA A 453 -12.09 15.68 13.19
CA ALA A 453 -13.32 15.67 12.41
C ALA A 453 -14.35 14.66 12.95
N ALA A 454 -13.87 13.59 13.60
CA ALA A 454 -14.68 12.60 14.28
C ALA A 454 -15.48 13.19 15.46
N ASN A 455 -14.96 14.23 16.12
CA ASN A 455 -15.62 14.85 17.24
C ASN A 455 -16.78 15.74 16.74
N PRO A 456 -18.03 15.55 17.21
CA PRO A 456 -19.20 16.27 16.70
C PRO A 456 -19.12 17.79 16.93
N SER A 457 -18.39 18.23 17.95
CA SER A 457 -18.16 19.65 18.26
C SER A 457 -17.20 20.34 17.29
N THR A 458 -16.43 19.59 16.49
CA THR A 458 -15.61 20.17 15.43
C THR A 458 -16.52 20.48 14.23
N PRO A 459 -16.65 21.74 13.78
CA PRO A 459 -17.54 22.07 12.68
C PRO A 459 -17.02 21.50 11.35
N LEU A 460 -17.91 20.89 10.58
CA LEU A 460 -17.65 20.47 9.20
C LEU A 460 -18.53 21.30 8.27
N LYS A 461 -18.00 21.73 7.11
CA LYS A 461 -18.80 22.44 6.10
C LYS A 461 -19.90 21.55 5.51
N ASN A 462 -19.64 20.25 5.48
CA ASN A 462 -20.58 19.22 5.05
C ASN A 462 -20.22 17.92 5.78
N PRO A 463 -21.20 17.12 6.24
CA PRO A 463 -20.95 15.84 6.91
C PRO A 463 -20.05 14.87 6.12
N MET A 464 -20.06 14.94 4.79
CA MET A 464 -19.23 14.09 3.92
C MET A 464 -17.72 14.32 4.09
N GLN A 465 -17.29 15.45 4.68
CA GLN A 465 -15.88 15.70 5.00
C GLN A 465 -15.33 14.71 6.03
N LEU A 466 -16.21 14.06 6.81
CA LEU A 466 -15.83 13.00 7.73
C LEU A 466 -15.07 11.85 7.04
N PHE A 467 -15.38 11.56 5.78
CA PHE A 467 -14.72 10.49 5.01
C PHE A 467 -13.47 10.94 4.23
N ALA A 468 -13.20 12.25 4.24
CA ALA A 468 -12.00 12.84 3.65
C ALA A 468 -10.89 13.02 4.70
N ALA A 469 -11.28 13.27 5.95
CA ALA A 469 -10.37 13.46 7.07
C ALA A 469 -9.61 12.16 7.39
N THR A 470 -8.35 12.32 7.83
CA THR A 470 -7.49 11.24 8.38
C THR A 470 -7.50 9.96 7.54
N SER A 471 -7.53 10.14 6.21
CA SER A 471 -7.64 9.05 5.25
C SER A 471 -6.29 8.34 5.01
N PHE A 472 -6.21 7.06 5.39
CA PHE A 472 -5.09 6.17 5.08
C PHE A 472 -5.33 5.40 3.77
N HIS A 473 -5.64 6.10 2.68
CA HIS A 473 -6.12 5.51 1.43
C HIS A 473 -5.07 4.76 0.57
N GLY A 474 -3.81 4.65 1.01
CA GLY A 474 -2.75 3.92 0.29
C GLY A 474 -2.46 4.44 -1.13
N GLY A 475 -2.61 5.75 -1.35
CA GLY A 475 -2.46 6.41 -2.65
C GLY A 475 -3.69 6.39 -3.57
N ALA A 476 -4.77 5.67 -3.22
CA ALA A 476 -5.96 5.54 -4.07
C ALA A 476 -6.57 6.88 -4.49
N TYR A 477 -6.62 7.87 -3.58
CA TYR A 477 -7.21 9.18 -3.84
C TYR A 477 -6.35 10.05 -4.76
N ARG A 478 -5.04 9.82 -4.74
CA ARG A 478 -4.02 10.61 -5.45
C ARG A 478 -3.54 9.93 -6.73
N CYS A 479 -3.96 8.70 -7.00
CA CYS A 479 -3.65 7.98 -8.23
C CYS A 479 -4.38 8.63 -9.41
N GLY A 480 -3.68 8.80 -10.54
CA GLY A 480 -4.27 9.39 -11.75
C GLY A 480 -5.32 8.53 -12.44
N TYR A 481 -5.32 7.22 -12.19
CA TYR A 481 -6.27 6.26 -12.74
C TYR A 481 -7.20 5.72 -11.65
N LYS A 482 -8.44 5.40 -12.02
CA LYS A 482 -9.43 4.81 -11.10
C LYS A 482 -8.90 3.49 -10.56
N PHE A 483 -8.99 3.31 -9.25
CA PHE A 483 -8.54 2.09 -8.57
C PHE A 483 -9.14 0.82 -9.19
N GLY A 484 -10.44 0.83 -9.52
CA GLY A 484 -11.11 -0.30 -10.17
C GLY A 484 -10.60 -0.66 -11.57
N THR A 485 -9.77 0.17 -12.21
CA THR A 485 -9.28 -0.07 -13.58
C THR A 485 -7.81 -0.49 -13.66
N ILE A 486 -7.02 -0.27 -12.60
CA ILE A 486 -5.57 -0.51 -12.66
C ILE A 486 -5.18 -1.98 -12.48
N GLY A 487 -6.05 -2.82 -11.92
CA GLY A 487 -5.73 -4.20 -11.53
C GLY A 487 -5.14 -5.05 -12.67
N PRO A 488 -5.81 -5.18 -13.83
CA PRO A 488 -5.30 -5.95 -14.97
C PRO A 488 -3.97 -5.40 -15.52
N ALA A 489 -3.88 -4.08 -15.70
CA ALA A 489 -2.67 -3.43 -16.20
C ALA A 489 -1.49 -3.58 -15.23
N ALA A 490 -1.75 -3.52 -13.92
CA ALA A 490 -0.77 -3.76 -12.87
C ALA A 490 -0.25 -5.21 -12.90
N ALA A 491 -1.15 -6.19 -13.03
CA ALA A 491 -0.78 -7.59 -13.15
C ALA A 491 0.09 -7.85 -14.40
N ILE A 492 -0.28 -7.28 -15.55
CA ILE A 492 0.50 -7.39 -16.79
C ILE A 492 1.88 -6.76 -16.62
N ALA A 493 1.96 -5.55 -16.06
CA ALA A 493 3.24 -4.87 -15.82
C ALA A 493 4.15 -5.68 -14.88
N TYR A 494 3.58 -6.29 -13.84
CA TYR A 494 4.32 -7.17 -12.94
C TYR A 494 4.84 -8.42 -13.65
N LEU A 495 4.00 -9.13 -14.41
CA LEU A 495 4.42 -10.33 -15.16
C LEU A 495 5.50 -9.99 -16.19
N PHE A 496 5.31 -8.90 -16.94
CA PHE A 496 6.27 -8.44 -17.92
C PHE A 496 7.62 -8.14 -17.28
N ASN A 497 7.64 -7.42 -16.14
CA ASN A 497 8.88 -7.18 -15.42
C ASN A 497 9.50 -8.49 -14.91
N ALA A 498 8.71 -9.33 -14.25
CA ALA A 498 9.17 -10.53 -13.57
C ALA A 498 9.75 -11.58 -14.52
N TYR A 499 9.19 -11.74 -15.72
CA TYR A 499 9.58 -12.79 -16.65
C TYR A 499 10.35 -12.25 -17.86
N VAL A 500 9.90 -11.15 -18.46
CA VAL A 500 10.51 -10.63 -19.70
C VAL A 500 11.71 -9.76 -19.37
N VAL A 501 11.54 -8.72 -18.55
CA VAL A 501 12.64 -7.78 -18.22
C VAL A 501 13.73 -8.49 -17.44
N LYS A 502 13.39 -9.21 -16.36
CA LYS A 502 14.40 -9.96 -15.59
C LYS A 502 15.04 -11.08 -16.40
N GLY A 503 14.30 -11.80 -17.23
CA GLY A 503 14.86 -12.82 -18.11
C GLY A 503 15.88 -12.23 -19.10
N TYR A 504 15.51 -11.12 -19.74
CA TYR A 504 16.42 -10.38 -20.63
C TYR A 504 17.66 -9.86 -19.89
N LEU A 505 17.51 -9.24 -18.71
CA LEU A 505 18.64 -8.73 -17.93
C LEU A 505 19.57 -9.85 -17.45
N ALA A 506 19.03 -11.03 -17.12
CA ALA A 506 19.82 -12.21 -16.78
C ALA A 506 20.62 -12.71 -17.98
N LEU A 507 19.99 -12.79 -19.17
CA LEU A 507 20.68 -13.19 -20.40
C LEU A 507 21.75 -12.18 -20.81
N TYR A 508 21.45 -10.89 -20.75
CA TYR A 508 22.41 -9.81 -21.00
C TYR A 508 23.61 -9.90 -20.04
N SER A 509 23.34 -10.06 -18.75
CA SER A 509 24.39 -10.18 -17.73
C SER A 509 25.23 -11.45 -17.93
N ALA A 510 24.62 -12.57 -18.32
CA ALA A 510 25.33 -13.80 -18.62
C ALA A 510 26.21 -13.66 -19.88
N ALA A 511 25.70 -13.01 -20.93
CA ALA A 511 26.46 -12.74 -22.14
C ALA A 511 27.68 -11.84 -21.85
N GLN A 512 27.49 -10.77 -21.07
CA GLN A 512 28.59 -9.92 -20.62
C GLN A 512 29.59 -10.70 -19.75
N MET A 513 29.12 -11.51 -18.81
CA MET A 513 29.98 -12.36 -17.98
C MET A 513 30.84 -13.30 -18.83
N MET A 514 30.27 -13.97 -19.83
CA MET A 514 31.00 -14.85 -20.74
C MET A 514 32.01 -14.08 -21.58
N GLY A 515 31.62 -12.92 -22.13
CA GLY A 515 32.50 -12.08 -22.93
C GLY A 515 33.70 -11.55 -22.14
N TRP A 516 33.48 -11.03 -20.92
CA TRP A 516 34.57 -10.59 -20.04
C TRP A 516 35.45 -11.74 -19.56
N SER A 517 34.87 -12.93 -19.33
CA SER A 517 35.64 -14.13 -18.97
C SER A 517 36.51 -14.62 -20.13
N MET A 518 35.98 -14.60 -21.36
CA MET A 518 36.73 -14.92 -22.57
C MET A 518 37.86 -13.90 -22.80
N GLY A 519 37.57 -12.60 -22.64
CA GLY A 519 38.58 -11.55 -22.70
C GLY A 519 39.69 -11.75 -21.67
N LEU A 520 39.34 -12.08 -20.43
CA LEU A 520 40.31 -12.39 -19.36
C LEU A 520 41.15 -13.64 -19.69
N PHE A 521 40.52 -14.68 -20.23
CA PHE A 521 41.20 -15.92 -20.61
C PHE A 521 42.20 -15.72 -21.75
N ILE A 522 41.79 -15.00 -22.80
CA ILE A 522 42.68 -14.65 -23.92
C ILE A 522 43.81 -13.74 -23.42
N PHE A 523 43.49 -12.76 -22.57
CA PHE A 523 44.49 -11.89 -21.96
C PHE A 523 45.54 -12.70 -21.18
N ALA A 524 45.11 -13.65 -20.36
CA ALA A 524 45.99 -14.46 -19.54
C ALA A 524 46.84 -15.47 -20.34
N THR A 525 46.35 -15.94 -21.49
CA THR A 525 47.00 -17.01 -22.27
C THR A 525 47.77 -16.50 -23.50
N GLN A 526 47.31 -15.41 -24.11
CA GLN A 526 47.81 -14.88 -25.39
C GLN A 526 48.21 -13.39 -25.31
N GLY A 527 47.96 -12.72 -24.18
CA GLY A 527 48.36 -11.33 -23.94
C GLY A 527 47.31 -10.27 -24.29
N ALA A 528 47.63 -9.01 -23.96
CA ALA A 528 46.70 -7.88 -24.05
C ALA A 528 46.24 -7.56 -25.48
N THR A 529 47.13 -7.63 -26.46
CA THR A 529 46.78 -7.34 -27.85
C THR A 529 45.77 -8.34 -28.41
N ALA A 530 45.90 -9.62 -28.09
CA ALA A 530 44.95 -10.65 -28.52
C ALA A 530 43.56 -10.47 -27.90
N ALA A 531 43.49 -9.96 -26.67
CA ALA A 531 42.23 -9.71 -25.95
C ALA A 531 41.53 -8.40 -26.35
N GLU A 532 42.21 -7.49 -27.05
CA GLU A 532 41.74 -6.14 -27.37
C GLU A 532 40.37 -6.13 -28.04
N ASN A 533 40.16 -6.92 -29.09
CA ASN A 533 38.89 -6.96 -29.82
C ASN A 533 37.73 -7.44 -28.94
N VAL A 534 37.95 -8.45 -28.11
CA VAL A 534 36.92 -9.02 -27.24
C VAL A 534 36.56 -8.01 -26.14
N ILE A 535 37.56 -7.47 -25.43
CA ILE A 535 37.37 -6.49 -24.36
C ILE A 535 36.71 -5.20 -24.88
N SER A 536 37.08 -4.76 -26.09
CA SER A 536 36.46 -3.63 -26.75
C SER A 536 34.97 -3.88 -27.04
N THR A 537 34.65 -5.04 -27.62
CA THR A 537 33.27 -5.43 -27.96
C THR A 537 32.36 -5.45 -26.73
N VAL A 538 32.81 -6.09 -25.64
CA VAL A 538 32.01 -6.16 -24.41
C VAL A 538 31.87 -4.81 -23.72
N THR A 539 32.86 -3.93 -23.87
CA THR A 539 32.79 -2.53 -23.41
C THR A 539 31.75 -1.74 -24.19
N TYR A 540 31.69 -1.85 -25.52
CA TYR A 540 30.63 -1.22 -26.32
C TYR A 540 29.24 -1.74 -25.97
N MET A 541 29.10 -3.03 -25.69
CA MET A 541 27.83 -3.61 -25.21
C MET A 541 27.35 -3.00 -23.89
N GLN A 542 28.23 -2.38 -23.09
CA GLN A 542 27.83 -1.67 -21.87
C GLN A 542 26.95 -0.45 -22.17
N LEU A 543 27.01 0.13 -23.38
CA LEU A 543 26.11 1.22 -23.77
C LEU A 543 24.62 0.86 -23.62
N LEU A 544 24.27 -0.44 -23.73
CA LEU A 544 22.92 -0.92 -23.46
C LEU A 544 22.50 -0.69 -22.00
N GLU A 545 23.41 -0.65 -21.02
CA GLU A 545 23.09 -0.32 -19.62
C GLU A 545 22.53 1.10 -19.49
N VAL A 546 22.98 2.04 -20.34
CA VAL A 546 22.41 3.40 -20.41
C VAL A 546 20.96 3.34 -20.88
N ALA A 547 20.68 2.52 -21.90
CA ALA A 547 19.33 2.32 -22.40
C ALA A 547 18.44 1.63 -21.34
N HIS A 548 18.95 0.62 -20.63
CA HIS A 548 18.22 -0.04 -19.55
C HIS A 548 17.86 0.94 -18.43
N ALA A 549 18.79 1.84 -18.06
CA ALA A 549 18.54 2.88 -17.07
C ALA A 549 17.54 3.93 -17.58
N ALA A 550 17.68 4.37 -18.83
CA ALA A 550 16.81 5.39 -19.42
C ALA A 550 15.36 4.94 -19.58
N ILE A 551 15.14 3.65 -19.90
CA ILE A 551 13.82 3.05 -20.05
C ILE A 551 13.25 2.59 -18.68
N GLY A 552 14.07 2.59 -17.63
CA GLY A 552 13.66 2.22 -16.27
C GLY A 552 13.60 0.71 -16.02
N MET A 553 14.30 -0.10 -16.82
CA MET A 553 14.48 -1.53 -16.57
C MET A 553 15.34 -1.78 -15.31
N VAL A 554 16.27 -0.88 -15.03
CA VAL A 554 17.09 -0.87 -13.82
C VAL A 554 16.95 0.47 -13.07
N PRO A 555 16.98 0.47 -11.73
CA PRO A 555 16.78 1.67 -10.92
C PRO A 555 18.06 2.53 -10.83
N SER A 556 18.67 2.85 -11.97
CA SER A 556 19.90 3.64 -12.08
C SER A 556 19.61 4.99 -12.73
N ASN A 557 20.39 6.03 -12.39
CA ASN A 557 20.32 7.31 -13.07
C ASN A 557 20.98 7.18 -14.46
N PRO A 558 20.27 7.42 -15.58
CA PRO A 558 20.82 7.23 -16.91
C PRO A 558 22.00 8.17 -17.21
N VAL A 559 22.01 9.39 -16.68
CA VAL A 559 23.11 10.36 -16.89
C VAL A 559 24.37 9.87 -16.19
N LEU A 560 24.26 9.44 -14.94
CA LEU A 560 25.41 8.88 -14.20
C LEU A 560 25.92 7.60 -14.85
N THR A 561 25.02 6.75 -15.33
CA THR A 561 25.38 5.51 -16.04
C THR A 561 26.11 5.81 -17.36
N LEU A 562 25.63 6.79 -18.12
CA LEU A 562 26.28 7.26 -19.34
C LEU A 562 27.67 7.81 -19.07
N MET A 563 27.83 8.68 -18.08
CA MET A 563 29.15 9.24 -17.73
C MET A 563 30.15 8.14 -17.36
N GLN A 564 29.72 7.15 -16.59
CA GLN A 564 30.56 6.00 -16.22
C GLN A 564 31.01 5.21 -17.45
N ILE A 565 30.10 4.93 -18.38
CA ILE A 565 30.39 4.07 -19.53
C ILE A 565 31.13 4.83 -20.64
N ALA A 566 30.83 6.11 -20.83
CA ALA A 566 31.51 6.97 -21.80
C ALA A 566 33.03 7.04 -21.55
N SER A 567 33.46 7.09 -20.29
CA SER A 567 34.89 7.07 -19.94
C SER A 567 35.60 5.82 -20.46
N ARG A 568 34.96 4.65 -20.37
CA ARG A 568 35.52 3.35 -20.80
C ARG A 568 35.50 3.19 -22.31
N VAL A 569 34.40 3.61 -22.94
CA VAL A 569 34.28 3.66 -24.40
C VAL A 569 35.37 4.54 -25.00
N MET A 570 35.67 5.68 -24.37
CA MET A 570 36.76 6.55 -24.78
C MET A 570 38.13 5.85 -24.70
N MET A 571 38.41 5.05 -23.65
CA MET A 571 39.69 4.33 -23.55
C MET A 571 39.85 3.30 -24.66
N VAL A 572 38.80 2.55 -24.95
CA VAL A 572 38.77 1.59 -26.05
C VAL A 572 38.95 2.31 -27.40
N GLN A 573 38.34 3.49 -27.57
CA GLN A 573 38.51 4.29 -28.77
C GLN A 573 39.94 4.84 -28.91
N ASN A 574 40.55 5.33 -27.83
CA ASN A 574 41.94 5.79 -27.83
C ASN A 574 42.90 4.66 -28.25
N LEU A 575 42.64 3.45 -27.76
CA LEU A 575 43.40 2.26 -28.15
C LEU A 575 43.20 1.96 -29.64
N ALA A 576 41.96 1.89 -30.12
CA ALA A 576 41.65 1.64 -31.53
C ALA A 576 42.24 2.71 -32.47
N CYS A 577 42.28 3.98 -32.03
CA CYS A 577 42.82 5.10 -32.80
C CYS A 577 44.32 5.33 -32.61
N SER A 578 45.02 4.59 -31.76
CA SER A 578 46.49 4.70 -31.69
C SER A 578 47.10 3.70 -32.67
N THR A 579 47.77 4.17 -33.72
CA THR A 579 48.44 3.28 -34.70
C THR A 579 49.93 3.54 -34.81
N SER A 580 50.46 4.61 -34.21
CA SER A 580 51.89 4.83 -34.13
C SER A 580 52.56 3.78 -33.23
N VAL A 581 53.77 3.38 -33.61
CA VAL A 581 54.56 2.39 -32.85
C VAL A 581 54.92 2.98 -31.49
N GLU A 582 55.26 4.27 -31.41
CA GLU A 582 55.60 4.93 -30.15
C GLU A 582 54.42 4.97 -29.16
N SER A 583 53.22 5.36 -29.62
CA SER A 583 52.02 5.41 -28.78
C SER A 583 51.65 4.01 -28.27
N ARG A 584 51.61 3.01 -29.17
CA ARG A 584 51.30 1.62 -28.81
C ARG A 584 52.30 1.01 -27.84
N ALA A 585 53.60 1.27 -28.02
CA ALA A 585 54.63 0.80 -27.09
C ALA A 585 54.50 1.44 -25.70
N GLY A 586 54.23 2.75 -25.63
CA GLY A 586 54.01 3.45 -24.36
C GLY A 586 52.72 3.03 -23.63
N MET A 587 51.66 2.70 -24.37
CA MET A 587 50.38 2.25 -23.85
C MET A 587 50.40 0.82 -23.30
N ALA A 588 51.26 -0.06 -23.83
CA ALA A 588 51.26 -1.50 -23.51
C ALA A 588 51.24 -1.87 -22.00
N PRO A 589 52.10 -1.34 -21.11
CA PRO A 589 52.06 -1.68 -19.69
C PRO A 589 50.77 -1.22 -19.00
N TRP A 590 50.21 -0.09 -19.43
CA TRP A 590 48.97 0.47 -18.89
C TRP A 590 47.73 -0.27 -19.39
N GLN A 591 47.78 -0.75 -20.64
CA GLN A 591 46.76 -1.60 -21.23
C GLN A 591 46.63 -2.90 -20.45
N ILE A 592 47.75 -3.54 -20.08
CA ILE A 592 47.78 -4.76 -19.26
C ILE A 592 47.08 -4.51 -17.90
N LEU A 593 47.45 -3.42 -17.24
CA LEU A 593 46.88 -3.05 -15.94
C LEU A 593 45.37 -2.81 -16.01
N MET A 594 44.95 -2.03 -17.01
CA MET A 594 43.54 -1.70 -17.25
C MET A 594 42.73 -2.94 -17.59
N PHE A 595 43.19 -3.78 -18.53
CA PHE A 595 42.50 -4.99 -18.96
C PHE A 595 42.35 -6.00 -17.83
N PHE A 596 43.38 -6.21 -17.01
CA PHE A 596 43.29 -7.04 -15.82
C PHE A 596 42.25 -6.49 -14.83
N ALA A 597 42.37 -5.21 -14.45
CA ALA A 597 41.49 -4.60 -13.45
C ALA A 597 40.02 -4.59 -13.89
N TRP A 598 39.76 -4.22 -15.15
CA TRP A 598 38.42 -4.23 -15.72
C TRP A 598 37.88 -5.65 -15.80
N SER A 599 38.60 -6.60 -16.40
CA SER A 599 38.05 -7.94 -16.63
C SER A 599 37.71 -8.66 -15.34
N VAL A 600 38.57 -8.59 -14.31
CA VAL A 600 38.27 -9.20 -13.00
C VAL A 600 37.06 -8.51 -12.34
N THR A 601 37.00 -7.18 -12.38
CA THR A 601 35.87 -6.43 -11.81
C THR A 601 34.55 -6.77 -12.51
N GLU A 602 34.56 -6.84 -13.83
CA GLU A 602 33.37 -7.07 -14.65
C GLU A 602 32.88 -8.51 -14.57
N VAL A 603 33.78 -9.50 -14.58
CA VAL A 603 33.39 -10.91 -14.35
C VAL A 603 32.67 -11.06 -13.01
N VAL A 604 33.23 -10.49 -11.93
CA VAL A 604 32.59 -10.51 -10.61
C VAL A 604 31.25 -9.76 -10.64
N ARG A 605 31.17 -8.60 -11.29
CA ARG A 605 29.96 -7.77 -11.38
C ARG A 605 28.82 -8.49 -12.09
N TYR A 606 29.07 -9.01 -13.29
CA TYR A 606 28.05 -9.67 -14.09
C TYR A 606 27.70 -11.07 -13.58
N CYS A 607 28.64 -11.79 -12.95
CA CYS A 607 28.31 -13.02 -12.23
C CYS A 607 27.33 -12.73 -11.09
N TYR A 608 27.60 -11.68 -10.30
CA TYR A 608 26.69 -11.25 -9.23
C TYR A 608 25.31 -10.82 -9.78
N TYR A 609 25.26 -10.03 -10.86
CA TYR A 609 24.01 -9.59 -11.46
C TYR A 609 23.18 -10.74 -12.04
N THR A 610 23.82 -11.68 -12.74
CA THR A 610 23.15 -12.87 -13.29
C THR A 610 22.49 -13.69 -12.19
N LEU A 611 23.26 -14.09 -11.16
CA LEU A 611 22.76 -14.92 -10.07
C LEU A 611 21.70 -14.21 -9.24
N ASN A 612 21.92 -12.93 -8.90
CA ASN A 612 20.95 -12.16 -8.12
C ASN A 612 19.64 -11.93 -8.90
N THR A 613 19.68 -11.80 -10.23
CA THR A 613 18.47 -11.69 -11.06
C THR A 613 17.67 -13.00 -11.07
N LEU A 614 18.36 -14.14 -11.00
CA LEU A 614 17.77 -15.48 -10.84
C LEU A 614 17.34 -15.79 -9.39
N GLY A 615 17.53 -14.85 -8.45
CA GLY A 615 17.18 -15.02 -7.05
C GLY A 615 18.18 -15.84 -6.23
N VAL A 616 19.37 -16.12 -6.77
CA VAL A 616 20.44 -16.85 -6.08
C VAL A 616 21.43 -15.86 -5.48
N GLN A 617 21.57 -15.86 -4.16
CA GLN A 617 22.53 -15.01 -3.44
C GLN A 617 23.66 -15.86 -2.88
N ILE A 618 24.88 -15.63 -3.35
CA ILE A 618 26.09 -16.32 -2.91
C ILE A 618 26.91 -15.33 -2.04
N PRO A 619 27.08 -15.59 -0.72
CA PRO A 619 27.76 -14.64 0.17
C PRO A 619 29.21 -14.32 -0.23
N PRO A 620 30.06 -15.28 -0.63
CA PRO A 620 31.41 -14.97 -1.14
C PRO A 620 31.40 -14.04 -2.36
N LEU A 621 30.49 -14.27 -3.31
CA LEU A 621 30.36 -13.43 -4.51
C LEU A 621 29.87 -12.02 -4.17
N THR A 622 28.95 -11.91 -3.20
CA THR A 622 28.50 -10.62 -2.67
C THR A 622 29.66 -9.88 -2.02
N TRP A 623 30.49 -10.57 -1.23
CA TRP A 623 31.67 -9.97 -0.63
C TRP A 623 32.67 -9.45 -1.68
N LEU A 624 32.95 -10.26 -2.71
CA LEU A 624 33.81 -9.88 -3.83
C LEU A 624 33.28 -8.63 -4.53
N ARG A 625 32.00 -8.62 -4.92
CA ARG A 625 31.36 -7.49 -5.61
C ARG A 625 31.54 -6.15 -4.89
N TYR A 626 31.50 -6.17 -3.56
CA TYR A 626 31.58 -4.98 -2.71
C TYR A 626 32.95 -4.77 -2.06
N SER A 627 33.99 -5.56 -2.41
CA SER A 627 35.33 -5.42 -1.81
C SER A 627 36.48 -5.38 -2.83
N THR A 628 36.32 -5.97 -4.02
CA THR A 628 37.39 -5.98 -5.04
C THR A 628 37.82 -4.58 -5.50
N PHE A 629 36.91 -3.60 -5.43
CA PHE A 629 37.21 -2.21 -5.76
C PHE A 629 38.33 -1.61 -4.91
N LEU A 630 38.59 -2.13 -3.70
CA LEU A 630 39.66 -1.62 -2.82
C LEU A 630 41.04 -1.68 -3.48
N ILE A 631 41.25 -2.67 -4.35
CA ILE A 631 42.50 -2.92 -5.06
C ILE A 631 42.33 -2.58 -6.54
N LEU A 632 41.28 -3.10 -7.18
CA LEU A 632 41.09 -3.01 -8.63
C LEU A 632 40.73 -1.60 -9.12
N TYR A 633 40.12 -0.76 -8.29
CA TYR A 633 39.73 0.59 -8.70
C TYR A 633 40.93 1.53 -8.87
N PRO A 634 41.89 1.62 -7.91
CA PRO A 634 43.16 2.33 -8.13
C PRO A 634 43.97 1.80 -9.33
N LEU A 635 44.03 0.47 -9.50
CA LEU A 635 44.73 -0.17 -10.64
C LEU A 635 44.10 0.24 -11.97
N GLY A 636 42.77 0.18 -12.06
CA GLY A 636 42.02 0.58 -13.26
C GLY A 636 42.27 2.04 -13.64
N ILE A 637 42.14 2.97 -12.69
CA ILE A 637 42.38 4.40 -12.92
C ILE A 637 43.82 4.66 -13.36
N SER A 638 44.80 3.99 -12.74
CA SER A 638 46.20 4.15 -13.12
C SER A 638 46.43 3.69 -14.57
N GLY A 639 45.80 2.57 -14.97
CA GLY A 639 45.79 2.11 -16.35
C GLY A 639 45.16 3.12 -17.31
N GLU A 640 43.97 3.63 -17.01
CA GLU A 640 43.26 4.60 -17.84
C GLU A 640 44.05 5.92 -18.03
N LEU A 641 44.67 6.43 -16.96
CA LEU A 641 45.50 7.63 -17.01
C LEU A 641 46.76 7.43 -17.86
N GLY A 642 47.45 6.29 -17.69
CA GLY A 642 48.63 5.96 -18.48
C GLY A 642 48.28 5.78 -19.96
N MET A 643 47.19 5.06 -20.26
CA MET A 643 46.67 4.93 -21.63
C MET A 643 46.37 6.28 -22.27
N THR A 644 45.74 7.18 -21.51
CA THR A 644 45.41 8.52 -21.99
C THR A 644 46.66 9.36 -22.25
N PHE A 645 47.66 9.29 -21.37
CA PHE A 645 48.90 10.06 -21.48
C PHE A 645 49.65 9.76 -22.79
N TYR A 646 49.85 8.47 -23.09
CA TYR A 646 50.58 8.05 -24.28
C TYR A 646 49.78 8.18 -25.58
N ALA A 647 48.44 8.07 -25.51
CA ALA A 647 47.57 8.30 -26.68
C ALA A 647 47.46 9.79 -27.05
N LEU A 648 47.67 10.71 -26.09
CA LEU A 648 47.37 12.14 -26.23
C LEU A 648 48.02 12.83 -27.45
N PRO A 649 49.32 12.63 -27.76
CA PRO A 649 49.97 13.28 -28.90
C PRO A 649 49.38 12.87 -30.24
N GLU A 650 49.18 11.57 -30.45
CA GLU A 650 48.64 11.03 -31.69
C GLU A 650 47.16 11.40 -31.88
N MET A 651 46.37 11.34 -30.81
CA MET A 651 44.94 11.71 -30.84
C MET A 651 44.74 13.20 -31.17
N THR A 652 45.64 14.07 -30.72
CA THR A 652 45.57 15.51 -31.02
C THR A 652 45.97 15.81 -32.46
N LEU A 653 47.00 15.13 -32.98
CA LEU A 653 47.38 15.25 -34.40
C LEU A 653 46.24 14.81 -35.32
N ARG A 654 45.59 13.69 -35.02
CA ARG A 654 44.42 13.22 -35.77
C ARG A 654 43.25 14.19 -35.73
N ALA A 655 43.00 14.82 -34.59
CA ALA A 655 41.97 15.85 -34.44
C ALA A 655 42.21 17.06 -35.35
N ALA A 656 43.47 17.40 -35.63
CA ALA A 656 43.84 18.51 -36.51
C ALA A 656 43.71 18.16 -38.01
N THR A 657 43.76 16.87 -38.37
CA THR A 657 43.74 16.41 -39.77
C THR A 657 42.37 15.94 -40.27
N THR A 658 41.42 15.66 -39.38
CA THR A 658 40.08 15.15 -39.76
C THR A 658 39.07 16.28 -39.95
N THR A 659 38.66 16.53 -41.20
CA THR A 659 37.77 17.65 -41.59
C THR A 659 36.29 17.31 -41.76
N SER A 660 35.83 16.10 -41.42
CA SER A 660 34.42 15.69 -41.70
C SER A 660 33.78 14.85 -40.59
N GLY A 661 32.65 15.33 -40.05
CA GLY A 661 31.59 14.52 -39.44
C GLY A 661 31.68 14.24 -37.93
N CYS A 662 30.52 14.17 -37.26
CA CYS A 662 30.38 13.66 -35.89
C CYS A 662 30.71 12.15 -35.83
N ASP A 663 31.99 11.78 -35.91
CA ASP A 663 32.45 10.45 -35.52
C ASP A 663 33.05 10.45 -34.11
N LEU A 664 33.02 9.29 -33.46
CA LEU A 664 33.50 9.13 -32.08
C LEU A 664 35.00 9.41 -31.95
N ALA A 665 35.77 9.21 -33.03
CA ALA A 665 37.19 9.51 -33.11
C ALA A 665 37.47 11.02 -33.04
N GLY A 666 36.68 11.84 -33.74
CA GLY A 666 36.74 13.30 -33.70
C GLY A 666 36.31 13.88 -32.36
N ALA A 667 35.35 13.25 -31.67
CA ALA A 667 34.99 13.62 -30.30
C ALA A 667 36.14 13.35 -29.31
N CYS A 668 36.79 12.18 -29.40
CA CYS A 668 37.97 11.85 -28.61
C CYS A 668 39.14 12.79 -28.92
N GLY A 669 39.34 13.14 -30.19
CA GLY A 669 40.35 14.10 -30.64
C GLY A 669 40.15 15.51 -30.10
N LYS A 670 38.92 16.03 -30.08
CA LYS A 670 38.59 17.34 -29.47
C LYS A 670 38.87 17.35 -27.97
N LEU A 671 38.54 16.27 -27.26
CA LEU A 671 38.83 16.15 -25.84
C LEU A 671 40.34 16.06 -25.58
N ALA A 672 41.07 15.30 -26.39
CA ALA A 672 42.54 15.25 -26.34
C ALA A 672 43.17 16.64 -26.53
N ALA A 673 42.67 17.43 -27.50
CA ALA A 673 43.11 18.80 -27.72
C ALA A 673 42.82 19.73 -26.51
N ILE A 674 41.68 19.55 -25.84
CA ILE A 674 41.37 20.27 -24.59
C ILE A 674 42.34 19.88 -23.48
N VAL A 675 42.59 18.58 -23.29
CA VAL A 675 43.53 18.07 -22.27
C VAL A 675 44.95 18.56 -22.54
N GLN A 676 45.40 18.64 -23.79
CA GLN A 676 46.68 19.27 -24.13
C GLN A 676 46.70 20.77 -23.83
N ARG A 677 45.62 21.49 -24.14
CA ARG A 677 45.52 22.95 -23.95
C ARG A 677 45.50 23.35 -22.48
N VAL A 678 44.84 22.56 -21.63
CA VAL A 678 44.74 22.80 -20.18
C VAL A 678 45.92 22.13 -19.43
N GLY A 679 46.61 21.21 -20.09
CA GLY A 679 47.73 20.44 -19.55
C GLY A 679 47.28 19.16 -18.84
N PHE A 680 48.01 18.06 -19.06
CA PHE A 680 47.78 16.79 -18.36
C PHE A 680 47.74 16.89 -16.82
N PRO A 681 48.51 17.78 -16.15
CA PRO A 681 48.38 18.00 -14.71
C PRO A 681 46.98 18.45 -14.26
N ALA A 682 46.23 19.18 -15.09
CA ALA A 682 44.87 19.58 -14.76
C ALA A 682 43.91 18.38 -14.75
N LEU A 683 44.09 17.42 -15.66
CA LEU A 683 43.36 16.15 -15.65
C LEU A 683 43.68 15.34 -14.39
N LEU A 684 44.96 15.28 -14.00
CA LEU A 684 45.37 14.65 -12.74
C LEU A 684 44.73 15.33 -11.52
N GLY A 685 44.60 16.67 -11.53
CA GLY A 685 43.89 17.43 -10.51
C GLY A 685 42.41 17.06 -10.40
N VAL A 686 41.72 16.87 -11.53
CA VAL A 686 40.31 16.41 -11.54
C VAL A 686 40.20 15.01 -10.94
N TYR A 687 41.10 14.08 -11.29
CA TYR A 687 41.11 12.75 -10.69
C TYR A 687 41.42 12.78 -9.19
N ALA A 688 42.37 13.62 -8.76
CA ALA A 688 42.71 13.78 -7.34
C ALA A 688 41.55 14.31 -6.50
N LEU A 689 40.70 15.18 -7.07
CA LEU A 689 39.49 15.70 -6.41
C LEU A 689 38.32 14.70 -6.43
N CYS A 690 38.07 14.06 -7.57
CA CYS A 690 36.92 13.18 -7.76
C CYS A 690 37.12 11.78 -7.13
N PHE A 691 38.36 11.28 -7.09
CA PHE A 691 38.66 9.93 -6.61
C PHE A 691 38.26 9.70 -5.14
N PRO A 692 38.61 10.56 -4.17
CA PRO A 692 38.20 10.37 -2.77
C PRO A 692 36.68 10.36 -2.60
N MET A 693 35.96 11.20 -3.37
CA MET A 693 34.51 11.28 -3.35
C MET A 693 33.88 9.96 -3.82
N LEU A 694 34.25 9.49 -5.01
CA LEU A 694 33.71 8.25 -5.58
C LEU A 694 34.10 7.02 -4.75
N PHE A 695 35.35 6.94 -4.30
CA PHE A 695 35.82 5.85 -3.43
C PHE A 695 35.07 5.84 -2.09
N GLY A 696 34.81 7.01 -1.50
CA GLY A 696 34.00 7.17 -0.29
C GLY A 696 32.57 6.66 -0.46
N THR A 697 31.93 6.91 -1.60
CA THR A 697 30.59 6.36 -1.89
C THR A 697 30.60 4.83 -1.96
N MET A 698 31.61 4.21 -2.56
CA MET A 698 31.74 2.74 -2.60
C MET A 698 31.98 2.14 -1.21
N LEU A 699 32.77 2.80 -0.34
CA LEU A 699 32.94 2.39 1.05
C LEU A 699 31.63 2.46 1.85
N SER A 700 30.80 3.47 1.59
CA SER A 700 29.46 3.59 2.19
C SER A 700 28.54 2.46 1.72
N GLN A 701 28.52 2.16 0.41
CA GLN A 701 27.76 1.05 -0.16
C GLN A 701 28.19 -0.30 0.45
N ARG A 702 29.50 -0.54 0.58
CA ARG A 702 30.05 -1.74 1.22
C ARG A 702 29.54 -1.89 2.66
N ARG A 703 29.63 -0.83 3.47
CA ARG A 703 29.13 -0.83 4.85
C ARG A 703 27.64 -1.15 4.91
N LYS A 704 26.84 -0.57 4.02
CA LYS A 704 25.39 -0.78 3.96
C LYS A 704 25.00 -2.23 3.64
N VAL A 705 25.72 -2.88 2.72
CA VAL A 705 25.37 -4.24 2.27
C VAL A 705 25.98 -5.30 3.18
N LEU A 706 27.27 -5.21 3.48
CA LEU A 706 27.97 -6.21 4.30
C LEU A 706 27.72 -6.02 5.80
N GLY A 707 27.41 -4.81 6.26
CA GLY A 707 27.04 -4.55 7.66
C GLY A 707 25.73 -5.25 8.06
N LYS A 708 24.72 -5.26 7.18
CA LYS A 708 23.44 -5.97 7.38
C LYS A 708 23.58 -7.49 7.43
N ALA A 709 24.62 -8.05 6.80
CA ALA A 709 24.87 -9.49 6.83
C ALA A 709 25.32 -9.95 8.23
N LYS A 710 26.14 -9.15 8.92
CA LYS A 710 26.60 -9.43 10.31
C LYS A 710 25.45 -9.49 11.32
N ASP A 711 24.45 -8.63 11.19
CA ASP A 711 23.27 -8.63 12.09
C ASP A 711 22.32 -9.81 11.85
N LYS A 712 22.29 -10.36 10.63
CA LYS A 712 21.52 -11.59 10.34
C LYS A 712 22.20 -12.86 10.86
N THR A 713 23.54 -12.88 10.92
CA THR A 713 24.28 -14.02 11.50
C THR A 713 24.17 -14.02 13.02
N LYS A 714 24.25 -12.85 13.66
CA LYS A 714 24.06 -12.70 15.12
C LYS A 714 22.65 -13.01 15.66
N LYS A 715 21.64 -13.19 14.80
CA LYS A 715 20.28 -13.58 15.18
C LYS A 715 19.98 -15.07 14.98
N LYS A 716 20.97 -15.84 14.50
CA LYS A 716 20.86 -17.29 14.27
C LYS A 716 21.74 -18.13 15.19
N ASP A 717 22.54 -17.48 16.02
CA ASP A 717 23.20 -18.03 17.20
C ASP A 717 22.51 -17.44 18.43
#